data_AF-A0A7M5X407-F1
#
_entry.id   AF-A0A7M5X407-F1
#
_cell.length_a   1.000
_cell.length_b   1.000
_cell.length_c   1.000
_cell.angle_alpha   90.00
_cell.angle_beta   90.00
_cell.angle_gamma   90.00
#
_symmetry.space_group_name_H-M   'P 1'
#
loop_
_entity.id
_entity.type
_entity.pdbx_description
1 polymer ?
#
loop_
_entity_poly.entity_id
_entity_poly.type
_entity_poly.pdbx_seq_one_letter_code
_entity_poly.pdbx_strand_id
1 'polypeptide(L)'
;MIELFITHFKFHLEQDDGDNVLMKKLFNVLMTFLRIGQSEEVMKYVFASLRSFMHKFSSVLFHGSANVCGVLCYEILRLCNSKIESVRTQACCFMYLLMRSNYEFSGKGCARVHHQVIVAVSKLIAAGMNRHSMLQSLIILKNYSVDDKGMKSTEFPAEVRDLIKKVHTVLLATAQMKEHEDDHEVLVDLQYSLAKSYSSTPELRQTWLQSMALIHEKHGDYSESAMCYIHSAALVAEYLKSRGEYPGGSSLFRNMSSNIVPDESLTVDDGGDNSELIYRTKNLIDLLEVSADRIRMSERYELMGEIYKIAIPLYELERNFPLLAIAYGTLKESYEKVVAVMETGKRMLGRYYRVAFYGRVFKSNDGKEFIYKEPKLTSLPEISQRLNEKYDQKYGNVKLIMDSAKVKPEELNPAVNYIQVTFVEPYFDEDELKQRVTAFERENNIRRFVFETPFTLSGKARGSLSEQHKRKTILTTSHSFPYVKKRILVVQQEQYELSPIEVAIDEMQNKVIDLNQVINLDPPDMKKLQLRLAGSVSVQVNAGPMAYAETFLDNEVVKNYMSKHVEALQQTYRDFVKVCGNAINVNEILIQKDQTAYHEDLKERYEVLKTKIADYVGPETMEDSFLLLPQQHSEA
;
A
#
# COMPACT_ATOMS: atom_id res chain seq x y z
N MET A 1 10.52 -2.82 -56.62
CA MET A 1 10.73 -1.36 -56.53
C MET A 1 11.31 -0.96 -55.17
N ILE A 2 10.65 -1.29 -54.04
CA ILE A 2 11.15 -0.96 -52.68
C ILE A 2 12.55 -1.52 -52.40
N GLU A 3 12.80 -2.80 -52.71
CA GLU A 3 14.14 -3.41 -52.54
C GLU A 3 15.23 -2.72 -53.36
N LEU A 4 14.88 -2.28 -54.57
CA LEU A 4 15.81 -1.59 -55.46
C LEU A 4 16.15 -0.20 -54.91
N PHE A 5 15.14 0.49 -54.35
CA PHE A 5 15.31 1.75 -53.64
C PHE A 5 16.18 1.61 -52.39
N ILE A 6 15.90 0.61 -51.54
CA ILE A 6 16.70 0.30 -50.33
C ILE A 6 18.16 0.08 -50.69
N THR A 7 18.42 -0.67 -51.76
CA THR A 7 19.78 -1.00 -52.18
C THR A 7 20.52 0.21 -52.72
N HIS A 8 19.85 1.08 -53.47
CA HIS A 8 20.47 2.27 -54.07
C HIS A 8 20.70 3.41 -53.07
N PHE A 9 19.78 3.60 -52.12
CA PHE A 9 19.82 4.70 -51.15
C PHE A 9 20.26 4.29 -49.75
N LYS A 10 20.90 3.11 -49.59
CA LYS A 10 21.31 2.56 -48.29
C LYS A 10 22.04 3.58 -47.41
N PHE A 11 23.06 4.25 -47.96
CA PHE A 11 23.85 5.24 -47.23
C PHE A 11 23.00 6.41 -46.69
N HIS A 12 22.07 6.93 -47.49
CA HIS A 12 21.18 8.02 -47.09
C HIS A 12 20.14 7.58 -46.06
N LEU A 13 19.74 6.30 -46.10
CA LEU A 13 18.82 5.69 -45.15
C LEU A 13 19.47 5.47 -43.78
N GLU A 14 20.78 5.19 -43.73
CA GLU A 14 21.53 4.96 -42.49
C GLU A 14 22.01 6.25 -41.79
N GLN A 15 21.89 7.42 -42.43
CA GLN A 15 22.24 8.69 -41.80
C GLN A 15 21.45 8.94 -40.50
N ASP A 16 22.11 9.57 -39.52
CA ASP A 16 21.55 9.86 -38.19
C ASP A 16 20.98 8.61 -37.50
N ASP A 17 21.67 7.47 -37.61
CA ASP A 17 21.24 6.15 -37.12
C ASP A 17 19.83 5.75 -37.59
N GLY A 18 19.42 6.25 -38.76
CA GLY A 18 18.12 6.02 -39.35
C GLY A 18 17.00 6.95 -38.85
N ASP A 19 17.29 7.98 -38.05
CA ASP A 19 16.30 8.99 -37.64
C ASP A 19 16.05 10.09 -38.68
N ASN A 20 16.25 9.79 -39.96
CA ASN A 20 16.04 10.71 -41.07
C ASN A 20 14.64 10.57 -41.70
N VAL A 21 14.22 11.61 -42.43
CA VAL A 21 12.89 11.66 -43.08
C VAL A 21 12.71 10.55 -44.13
N LEU A 22 13.79 10.15 -44.80
CA LEU A 22 13.77 9.15 -45.86
C LEU A 22 13.45 7.75 -45.30
N MET A 23 14.14 7.38 -44.22
CA MET A 23 13.92 6.15 -43.48
C MET A 23 12.51 6.11 -42.90
N LYS A 24 12.05 7.21 -42.27
CA LYS A 24 10.67 7.33 -41.77
C LYS A 24 9.63 7.08 -42.87
N LYS A 25 9.81 7.65 -44.07
CA LYS A 25 8.90 7.43 -45.21
C LYS A 25 8.94 5.99 -45.71
N LEU A 26 10.13 5.42 -45.92
CA LEU A 26 10.29 4.03 -46.35
C LEU A 26 9.65 3.06 -45.35
N PHE A 27 9.96 3.24 -44.06
CA PHE A 27 9.44 2.42 -42.99
C PHE A 27 7.91 2.54 -42.88
N ASN A 28 7.36 3.75 -43.00
CA ASN A 28 5.91 3.94 -43.04
C ASN A 28 5.24 3.20 -44.20
N VAL A 29 5.87 3.14 -45.39
CA VAL A 29 5.35 2.35 -46.52
C VAL A 29 5.33 0.86 -46.17
N LEU A 30 6.43 0.31 -45.62
CA LEU A 30 6.49 -1.08 -45.18
C LEU A 30 5.43 -1.39 -44.10
N MET A 31 5.25 -0.49 -43.13
CA MET A 31 4.23 -0.65 -42.08
C MET A 31 2.81 -0.54 -42.64
N THR A 32 2.58 0.29 -43.65
CA THR A 32 1.28 0.41 -44.33
C THR A 32 0.87 -0.90 -44.99
N PHE A 33 1.81 -1.64 -45.58
CA PHE A 33 1.52 -2.98 -46.09
C PHE A 33 1.06 -3.96 -45.00
N LEU A 34 1.58 -3.84 -43.77
CA LEU A 34 1.13 -4.67 -42.64
C LEU A 34 -0.22 -4.21 -42.08
N ARG A 35 -0.54 -2.91 -42.17
CA ARG A 35 -1.79 -2.29 -41.67
C ARG A 35 -3.00 -2.56 -42.54
N ILE A 36 -2.80 -2.66 -43.85
CA ILE A 36 -3.87 -2.94 -44.80
C ILE A 36 -4.09 -4.46 -44.86
N GLY A 37 -5.34 -4.90 -45.01
CA GLY A 37 -5.66 -6.31 -45.23
C GLY A 37 -5.15 -6.80 -46.59
N GLN A 38 -3.95 -7.37 -46.62
CA GLN A 38 -3.34 -7.95 -47.82
C GLN A 38 -3.75 -9.41 -48.02
N SER A 39 -3.58 -9.93 -49.25
CA SER A 39 -3.69 -11.36 -49.52
C SER A 39 -2.53 -12.15 -48.90
N GLU A 40 -2.73 -13.45 -48.64
CA GLU A 40 -1.70 -14.33 -48.09
C GLU A 40 -0.44 -14.41 -48.97
N GLU A 41 -0.60 -14.28 -50.29
CA GLU A 41 0.53 -14.26 -51.23
C GLU A 41 1.35 -12.99 -51.11
N VAL A 42 0.69 -11.83 -51.05
CA VAL A 42 1.38 -10.54 -50.87
C VAL A 42 2.11 -10.50 -49.54
N MET A 43 1.49 -11.03 -48.47
CA MET A 43 2.11 -11.10 -47.14
C MET A 43 3.44 -11.87 -47.15
N LYS A 44 3.58 -12.95 -47.95
CA LYS A 44 4.86 -13.68 -48.09
C LYS A 44 5.98 -12.76 -48.58
N TYR A 45 5.70 -11.94 -49.60
CA TYR A 45 6.67 -10.99 -50.16
C TYR A 45 6.95 -9.82 -49.23
N VAL A 46 5.95 -9.36 -48.48
CA VAL A 46 6.12 -8.31 -47.46
C VAL A 46 7.04 -8.82 -46.35
N PHE A 47 6.83 -10.02 -45.81
CA PHE A 47 7.73 -10.61 -44.81
C PHE A 47 9.14 -10.86 -45.36
N ALA A 48 9.29 -11.27 -46.62
CA ALA A 48 10.59 -11.40 -47.25
C ALA A 48 11.32 -10.05 -47.32
N SER A 49 10.61 -8.98 -47.69
CA SER A 49 11.15 -7.60 -47.72
C SER A 49 11.51 -7.11 -46.32
N LEU A 50 10.72 -7.45 -45.30
CA LEU A 50 11.03 -7.11 -43.90
C LEU A 50 12.27 -7.85 -43.38
N ARG A 51 12.48 -9.12 -43.77
CA ARG A 51 13.71 -9.85 -43.41
C ARG A 51 14.93 -9.20 -44.06
N SER A 52 14.83 -8.83 -45.34
CA SER A 52 15.87 -8.08 -46.05
C SER A 52 16.16 -6.75 -45.35
N PHE A 53 15.12 -6.00 -44.97
CA PHE A 53 15.25 -4.76 -44.20
C PHE A 53 15.96 -4.98 -42.86
N MET A 54 15.56 -5.98 -42.08
CA MET A 54 16.15 -6.31 -40.78
C MET A 54 17.65 -6.63 -40.88
N HIS A 55 18.05 -7.41 -41.89
CA HIS A 55 19.46 -7.72 -42.10
C HIS A 55 20.27 -6.50 -42.56
N LYS A 56 19.70 -5.67 -43.44
CA LYS A 56 20.39 -4.49 -44.00
C LYS A 56 20.52 -3.33 -43.01
N PHE A 57 19.57 -3.17 -42.09
CA PHE A 57 19.46 -2.02 -41.18
C PHE A 57 19.36 -2.46 -39.70
N SER A 58 20.17 -3.44 -39.31
CA SER A 58 20.22 -3.95 -37.93
C SER A 58 20.64 -2.88 -36.92
N SER A 59 21.58 -2.00 -37.29
CA SER A 59 21.98 -0.84 -36.48
C SER A 59 20.82 0.12 -36.22
N VAL A 60 20.04 0.46 -37.25
CA VAL A 60 18.86 1.34 -37.13
C VAL A 60 17.80 0.72 -36.21
N LEU A 61 17.60 -0.60 -36.28
CA LEU A 61 16.61 -1.30 -35.47
C LEU A 61 17.02 -1.44 -34.01
N PHE A 62 18.29 -1.78 -33.74
CA PHE A 62 18.75 -2.18 -32.41
C PHE A 62 19.58 -1.12 -31.68
N HIS A 63 20.23 -0.20 -32.41
CA HIS A 63 20.98 0.93 -31.83
C HIS A 63 20.24 2.27 -32.00
N GLY A 64 19.66 2.55 -33.17
CA GLY A 64 18.98 3.83 -33.48
C GLY A 64 17.70 4.11 -32.68
N SER A 65 16.80 4.98 -33.15
CA SER A 65 15.57 5.34 -32.41
C SER A 65 14.68 4.12 -32.10
N ALA A 66 14.28 3.92 -30.83
CA ALA A 66 13.42 2.79 -30.45
C ALA A 66 12.02 2.84 -31.06
N ASN A 67 11.62 3.97 -31.67
CA ASN A 67 10.34 4.11 -32.34
C ASN A 67 10.19 3.13 -33.52
N VAL A 68 11.26 2.92 -34.31
CA VAL A 68 11.23 2.01 -35.46
C VAL A 68 11.04 0.56 -34.99
N CYS A 69 11.81 0.14 -33.98
CA CYS A 69 11.67 -1.19 -33.38
C CYS A 69 10.30 -1.37 -32.71
N GLY A 70 9.81 -0.35 -32.00
CA GLY A 70 8.53 -0.38 -31.29
C GLY A 70 7.33 -0.51 -32.23
N VAL A 71 7.28 0.31 -33.28
CA VAL A 71 6.22 0.23 -34.29
C VAL A 71 6.30 -1.12 -35.01
N LEU A 72 7.49 -1.59 -35.40
CA LEU A 72 7.64 -2.90 -36.02
C LEU A 72 7.14 -4.02 -35.11
N CYS A 73 7.57 -4.06 -33.85
CA CYS A 73 7.13 -5.06 -32.88
C CYS A 73 5.60 -5.04 -32.72
N TYR A 74 4.99 -3.86 -32.64
CA TYR A 74 3.53 -3.72 -32.54
C TYR A 74 2.79 -4.28 -33.75
N GLU A 75 3.21 -3.92 -34.97
CA GLU A 75 2.56 -4.36 -36.20
C GLU A 75 2.72 -5.89 -36.41
N ILE A 76 3.90 -6.45 -36.13
CA ILE A 76 4.14 -7.89 -36.21
C ILE A 76 3.32 -8.63 -35.15
N LEU A 77 3.29 -8.12 -33.91
CA LEU A 77 2.52 -8.73 -32.84
C LEU A 77 1.01 -8.69 -33.14
N ARG A 78 0.51 -7.64 -33.79
CA ARG A 78 -0.88 -7.60 -34.28
C ARG A 78 -1.14 -8.75 -35.26
N LEU A 79 -0.19 -9.07 -36.12
CA LEU A 79 -0.29 -10.21 -37.06
C LEU A 79 -0.13 -11.56 -36.36
N CYS A 80 0.66 -11.66 -35.29
CA CYS A 80 0.66 -12.82 -34.39
C CYS A 80 -0.73 -13.04 -33.74
N ASN A 81 -1.55 -11.99 -33.62
CA ASN A 81 -2.92 -12.09 -33.15
C ASN A 81 -3.95 -12.35 -34.28
N SER A 82 -3.52 -12.58 -35.53
CA SER A 82 -4.42 -12.86 -36.65
C SER A 82 -5.20 -14.16 -36.47
N LYS A 83 -6.45 -14.17 -36.94
CA LYS A 83 -7.27 -15.39 -37.05
C LYS A 83 -6.72 -16.36 -38.10
N ILE A 84 -6.01 -15.84 -39.11
CA ILE A 84 -5.44 -16.63 -40.21
C ILE A 84 -4.12 -17.26 -39.75
N GLU A 85 -4.05 -18.59 -39.79
CA GLU A 85 -2.91 -19.37 -39.29
C GLU A 85 -1.62 -19.17 -40.11
N SER A 86 -1.72 -19.08 -41.44
CA SER A 86 -0.57 -18.87 -42.32
C SER A 86 0.14 -17.55 -42.03
N VAL A 87 -0.63 -16.47 -41.88
CA VAL A 87 -0.15 -15.13 -41.51
C VAL A 87 0.46 -15.15 -40.11
N ARG A 88 -0.22 -15.79 -39.15
CA ARG A 88 0.24 -15.92 -37.76
C ARG A 88 1.59 -16.64 -37.68
N THR A 89 1.75 -17.72 -38.42
CA THR A 89 2.99 -18.51 -38.45
C THR A 89 4.16 -17.71 -39.04
N GLN A 90 3.91 -16.96 -40.12
CA GLN A 90 4.92 -16.09 -40.73
C GLN A 90 5.31 -14.93 -39.80
N ALA A 91 4.35 -14.34 -39.09
CA ALA A 91 4.59 -13.30 -38.10
C ALA A 91 5.41 -13.82 -36.92
N CYS A 92 5.09 -15.01 -36.40
CA CYS A 92 5.87 -15.65 -35.33
C CYS A 92 7.30 -15.96 -35.76
N CYS A 93 7.48 -16.47 -36.99
CA CYS A 93 8.80 -16.70 -37.56
C CYS A 93 9.60 -15.39 -37.65
N PHE A 94 8.99 -14.31 -38.13
CA PHE A 94 9.64 -13.01 -38.20
C PHE A 94 9.98 -12.47 -36.80
N MET A 95 9.07 -12.58 -35.84
CA MET A 95 9.32 -12.15 -34.45
C MET A 95 10.49 -12.93 -33.83
N TYR A 96 10.56 -14.24 -34.03
CA TYR A 96 11.69 -15.05 -33.58
C TYR A 96 13.01 -14.60 -34.21
N LEU A 97 13.02 -14.35 -35.53
CA LEU A 97 14.20 -13.84 -36.24
C LEU A 97 14.60 -12.44 -35.77
N LEU A 98 13.64 -11.58 -35.44
CA LEU A 98 13.90 -10.24 -34.91
C LEU A 98 14.59 -10.31 -33.55
N MET A 99 14.12 -11.20 -32.65
CA MET A 99 14.76 -11.46 -31.37
C MET A 99 16.17 -12.02 -31.55
N ARG A 100 16.33 -12.98 -32.48
CA ARG A 100 17.62 -13.59 -32.78
C ARG A 100 18.63 -12.57 -33.31
N SER A 101 18.20 -11.73 -34.24
CA SER A 101 19.02 -10.66 -34.82
C SER A 101 19.43 -9.62 -33.77
N ASN A 102 18.54 -9.30 -32.82
CA ASN A 102 18.86 -8.44 -31.68
C ASN A 102 19.93 -9.07 -30.78
N TYR A 103 19.80 -10.37 -30.46
CA TYR A 103 20.78 -11.10 -29.65
C TYR A 103 22.16 -11.15 -30.31
N GLU A 104 22.20 -11.45 -31.61
CA GLU A 104 23.43 -11.50 -32.41
C GLU A 104 24.08 -10.10 -32.52
N PHE A 105 23.28 -9.03 -32.63
CA PHE A 105 23.76 -7.65 -32.72
C PHE A 105 24.30 -7.12 -31.38
N SER A 106 23.55 -7.29 -30.29
CA SER A 106 23.93 -6.77 -28.97
C SER A 106 25.02 -7.61 -28.28
N GLY A 107 25.25 -8.85 -28.74
CA GLY A 107 26.20 -9.79 -28.14
C GLY A 107 25.80 -10.32 -26.75
N LYS A 108 24.82 -9.70 -26.09
CA LYS A 108 24.17 -10.11 -24.84
C LYS A 108 22.70 -9.68 -24.83
N GLY A 109 21.81 -10.60 -24.46
CA GLY A 109 20.39 -10.34 -24.16
C GLY A 109 19.51 -9.92 -25.33
N CYS A 110 18.21 -9.77 -25.06
CA CYS A 110 17.20 -9.32 -26.03
C CYS A 110 16.39 -8.11 -25.52
N ALA A 111 16.95 -7.33 -24.59
CA ALA A 111 16.25 -6.31 -23.81
C ALA A 111 15.39 -5.36 -24.66
N ARG A 112 15.93 -4.83 -25.76
CA ARG A 112 15.22 -3.89 -26.64
C ARG A 112 13.97 -4.47 -27.28
N VAL A 113 14.08 -5.63 -27.95
CA VAL A 113 12.92 -6.30 -28.56
C VAL A 113 11.95 -6.79 -27.47
N HIS A 114 12.45 -7.32 -26.36
CA HIS A 114 11.62 -7.75 -25.23
C HIS A 114 10.75 -6.61 -24.70
N HIS A 115 11.35 -5.45 -24.43
CA HIS A 115 10.64 -4.25 -23.97
C HIS A 115 9.55 -3.83 -24.95
N GLN A 116 9.89 -3.69 -26.23
CA GLN A 116 8.95 -3.25 -27.26
C GLN A 116 7.79 -4.24 -27.48
N VAL A 117 8.05 -5.55 -27.39
CA VAL A 117 6.99 -6.57 -27.46
C VAL A 117 6.04 -6.44 -26.27
N ILE A 118 6.54 -6.24 -25.06
CA ILE A 118 5.69 -6.09 -23.87
C ILE A 118 4.83 -4.83 -23.96
N VAL A 119 5.41 -3.69 -24.34
CA VAL A 119 4.66 -2.45 -24.59
C VAL A 119 3.58 -2.67 -25.65
N ALA A 120 3.90 -3.39 -26.73
CA ALA A 120 2.97 -3.71 -27.79
C ALA A 120 1.82 -4.63 -27.33
N VAL A 121 2.10 -5.65 -26.51
CA VAL A 121 1.08 -6.54 -25.92
C VAL A 121 0.07 -5.70 -25.13
N SER A 122 0.54 -4.81 -24.26
CA SER A 122 -0.32 -3.95 -23.44
C SER A 122 -1.23 -3.06 -24.30
N LYS A 123 -0.70 -2.47 -25.39
CA LYS A 123 -1.49 -1.67 -26.34
C LYS A 123 -2.52 -2.51 -27.10
N LEU A 124 -2.17 -3.71 -27.55
CA LEU A 124 -3.08 -4.59 -28.29
C LEU A 124 -4.22 -5.14 -27.42
N ILE A 125 -3.97 -5.36 -26.12
CA ILE A 125 -5.02 -5.75 -25.17
C ILE A 125 -6.11 -4.68 -25.13
N ALA A 126 -5.73 -3.41 -25.04
CA ALA A 126 -6.68 -2.30 -25.07
C ALA A 126 -7.48 -2.23 -26.40
N ALA A 127 -6.89 -2.66 -27.51
CA ALA A 127 -7.53 -2.71 -28.83
C ALA A 127 -8.38 -3.98 -29.09
N GLY A 128 -8.53 -4.89 -28.12
CA GLY A 128 -9.37 -6.09 -28.26
C GLY A 128 -8.64 -7.31 -28.85
N MET A 129 -7.49 -7.68 -28.29
CA MET A 129 -6.70 -8.84 -28.71
C MET A 129 -7.43 -10.19 -28.52
N ASN A 130 -7.19 -11.17 -29.42
CA ASN A 130 -7.74 -12.52 -29.33
C ASN A 130 -6.78 -13.43 -28.55
N ARG A 131 -7.17 -13.79 -27.32
CA ARG A 131 -6.31 -14.58 -26.43
C ARG A 131 -5.93 -15.94 -27.03
N HIS A 132 -6.87 -16.63 -27.67
CA HIS A 132 -6.60 -17.96 -28.25
C HIS A 132 -5.55 -17.87 -29.36
N SER A 133 -5.71 -16.94 -30.31
CA SER A 133 -4.73 -16.72 -31.38
C SER A 133 -3.34 -16.37 -30.83
N MET A 134 -3.29 -15.49 -29.82
CA MET A 134 -2.02 -15.10 -29.21
C MET A 134 -1.34 -16.26 -28.46
N LEU A 135 -2.10 -17.08 -27.73
CA LEU A 135 -1.57 -18.28 -27.08
C LEU A 135 -0.99 -19.28 -28.08
N GLN A 136 -1.66 -19.48 -29.22
CA GLN A 136 -1.12 -20.31 -30.32
C GLN A 136 0.19 -19.73 -30.88
N SER A 137 0.28 -18.41 -31.04
CA SER A 137 1.53 -17.75 -31.45
C SER A 137 2.68 -17.96 -30.46
N LEU A 138 2.40 -17.92 -29.16
CA LEU A 138 3.41 -18.20 -28.14
C LEU A 138 3.92 -19.65 -28.20
N ILE A 139 3.05 -20.61 -28.52
CA ILE A 139 3.45 -22.01 -28.74
C ILE A 139 4.35 -22.12 -29.96
N ILE A 140 4.01 -21.46 -31.08
CA ILE A 140 4.82 -21.45 -32.29
C ILE A 140 6.21 -20.84 -32.01
N LEU A 141 6.27 -19.72 -31.31
CA LEU A 141 7.54 -19.09 -30.88
C LEU A 141 8.38 -20.02 -30.00
N LYS A 142 7.74 -20.73 -29.07
CA LYS A 142 8.41 -21.74 -28.24
C LYS A 142 9.03 -22.83 -29.10
N ASN A 143 8.29 -23.37 -30.08
CA ASN A 143 8.78 -24.42 -30.96
C ASN A 143 10.00 -23.95 -31.76
N TYR A 144 9.97 -22.74 -32.34
CA TYR A 144 11.14 -22.16 -33.01
C TYR A 144 12.38 -22.10 -32.11
N SER A 145 12.22 -21.74 -30.82
CA SER A 145 13.35 -21.70 -29.89
C SER A 145 13.94 -23.07 -29.55
N VAL A 146 13.15 -24.15 -29.66
CA VAL A 146 13.60 -25.53 -29.44
C VAL A 146 14.21 -26.13 -30.71
N ASP A 147 13.71 -25.75 -31.88
CA ASP A 147 14.11 -26.32 -33.17
C ASP A 147 15.39 -25.68 -33.74
N ASP A 148 15.70 -24.43 -33.39
CA ASP A 148 16.90 -23.73 -33.86
C ASP A 148 18.19 -24.32 -33.25
N LYS A 149 18.79 -25.27 -33.97
CA LYS A 149 20.06 -25.92 -33.59
C LYS A 149 21.23 -24.94 -33.45
N GLY A 150 21.22 -23.81 -34.16
CA GLY A 150 22.31 -22.83 -34.15
C GLY A 150 22.40 -22.04 -32.85
N MET A 151 21.29 -21.95 -32.11
CA MET A 151 21.19 -21.19 -30.85
C MET A 151 21.06 -22.08 -29.60
N LYS A 152 21.11 -23.42 -29.73
CA LYS A 152 20.91 -24.33 -28.58
C LYS A 152 21.95 -24.19 -27.48
N SER A 153 23.18 -23.84 -27.84
CA SER A 153 24.31 -23.69 -26.91
C SER A 153 24.44 -22.28 -26.33
N THR A 154 23.53 -21.35 -26.68
CA THR A 154 23.55 -19.97 -26.18
C THR A 154 22.46 -19.74 -25.13
N GLU A 155 22.44 -18.57 -24.50
CA GLU A 155 21.39 -18.17 -23.55
C GLU A 155 20.10 -17.71 -24.25
N PHE A 156 20.12 -17.55 -25.58
CA PHE A 156 19.00 -17.04 -26.36
C PHE A 156 17.69 -17.84 -26.20
N PRO A 157 17.68 -19.19 -26.15
CA PRO A 157 16.45 -19.92 -25.88
C PRO A 157 15.86 -19.63 -24.49
N ALA A 158 16.68 -19.25 -23.50
CA ALA A 158 16.20 -18.84 -22.19
C ALA A 158 15.53 -17.47 -22.24
N GLU A 159 16.12 -16.51 -22.96
CA GLU A 159 15.54 -15.19 -23.25
C GLU A 159 14.16 -15.32 -23.92
N VAL A 160 14.03 -16.17 -24.95
CA VAL A 160 12.74 -16.39 -25.63
C VAL A 160 11.69 -16.97 -24.67
N ARG A 161 12.07 -17.92 -23.82
CA ARG A 161 11.16 -18.49 -22.81
C ARG A 161 10.75 -17.44 -21.77
N ASP A 162 11.65 -16.57 -21.36
CA ASP A 162 11.36 -15.48 -20.43
C ASP A 162 10.34 -14.50 -21.03
N LEU A 163 10.54 -14.06 -22.27
CA LEU A 163 9.57 -13.22 -22.97
C LEU A 163 8.19 -13.90 -23.07
N ILE A 164 8.14 -15.17 -23.46
CA ILE A 164 6.88 -15.92 -23.55
C ILE A 164 6.17 -15.95 -22.20
N LYS A 165 6.91 -16.20 -21.10
CA LYS A 165 6.35 -16.17 -19.73
C LYS A 165 5.81 -14.79 -19.38
N LYS A 166 6.57 -13.72 -19.66
CA LYS A 166 6.13 -12.34 -19.42
C LYS A 166 4.85 -12.03 -20.18
N VAL A 167 4.80 -12.28 -21.49
CA VAL A 167 3.59 -12.07 -22.32
C VAL A 167 2.41 -12.89 -21.79
N HIS A 168 2.63 -14.16 -21.43
CA HIS A 168 1.58 -15.01 -20.87
C HIS A 168 1.03 -14.47 -19.54
N THR A 169 1.90 -13.98 -18.65
CA THR A 169 1.52 -13.33 -17.39
C THR A 169 0.65 -12.10 -17.65
N VAL A 170 0.97 -11.28 -18.64
CA VAL A 170 0.14 -10.12 -19.02
C VAL A 170 -1.23 -10.56 -19.50
N LEU A 171 -1.30 -11.55 -20.37
CA LEU A 171 -2.56 -12.07 -20.90
C LEU A 171 -3.47 -12.59 -19.78
N LEU A 172 -2.90 -13.34 -18.83
CA LEU A 172 -3.64 -13.85 -17.68
C LEU A 172 -4.07 -12.74 -16.73
N ALA A 173 -3.16 -11.83 -16.37
CA ALA A 173 -3.48 -10.76 -15.45
C ALA A 173 -4.53 -9.82 -16.04
N THR A 174 -4.41 -9.40 -17.30
CA THR A 174 -5.43 -8.55 -17.96
C THR A 174 -6.77 -9.27 -18.14
N ALA A 175 -6.76 -10.60 -18.26
CA ALA A 175 -7.98 -11.39 -18.22
C ALA A 175 -8.67 -11.31 -16.86
N GLN A 176 -7.90 -11.53 -15.79
CA GLN A 176 -8.39 -11.42 -14.43
C GLN A 176 -8.83 -10.00 -14.10
N MET A 177 -8.12 -8.97 -14.56
CA MET A 177 -8.51 -7.57 -14.36
C MET A 177 -9.88 -7.26 -14.96
N LYS A 178 -10.20 -7.81 -16.14
CA LYS A 178 -11.52 -7.67 -16.76
C LYS A 178 -12.62 -8.45 -15.99
N GLU A 179 -12.29 -9.59 -15.41
CA GLU A 179 -13.21 -10.37 -14.56
C GLU A 179 -13.47 -9.72 -13.18
N HIS A 180 -12.60 -8.81 -12.77
CA HIS A 180 -12.62 -8.14 -11.47
C HIS A 180 -12.71 -6.61 -11.60
N GLU A 181 -13.29 -6.09 -12.70
CA GLU A 181 -13.47 -4.65 -12.92
C GLU A 181 -14.39 -4.00 -11.87
N ASP A 182 -15.25 -4.81 -11.25
CA ASP A 182 -16.15 -4.50 -10.14
C ASP A 182 -15.46 -4.46 -8.76
N ASP A 183 -14.25 -5.02 -8.64
CA ASP A 183 -13.52 -5.16 -7.38
C ASP A 183 -12.22 -4.35 -7.42
N HIS A 184 -12.27 -3.10 -6.93
CA HIS A 184 -11.10 -2.22 -6.97
C HIS A 184 -9.90 -2.79 -6.21
N GLU A 185 -10.10 -3.51 -5.10
CA GLU A 185 -8.98 -4.03 -4.31
C GLU A 185 -8.27 -5.16 -5.05
N VAL A 186 -9.03 -6.08 -5.65
CA VAL A 186 -8.47 -7.15 -6.46
C VAL A 186 -7.83 -6.59 -7.73
N LEU A 187 -8.46 -5.61 -8.37
CA LEU A 187 -7.92 -4.96 -9.57
C LEU A 187 -6.56 -4.32 -9.30
N VAL A 188 -6.43 -3.56 -8.21
CA VAL A 188 -5.18 -2.93 -7.80
C VAL A 188 -4.13 -3.97 -7.39
N ASP A 189 -4.51 -5.07 -6.74
CA ASP A 189 -3.59 -6.17 -6.43
C ASP A 189 -3.02 -6.82 -7.71
N LEU A 190 -3.86 -7.02 -8.73
CA LEU A 190 -3.45 -7.56 -10.04
C LEU A 190 -2.53 -6.59 -10.77
N GLN A 191 -2.85 -5.29 -10.80
CA GLN A 191 -2.00 -4.26 -11.38
C GLN A 191 -0.65 -4.17 -10.67
N TYR A 192 -0.64 -4.23 -9.34
CA TYR A 192 0.60 -4.26 -8.56
C TYR A 192 1.44 -5.50 -8.88
N SER A 193 0.82 -6.69 -8.98
CA SER A 193 1.54 -7.92 -9.33
C SER A 193 2.18 -7.83 -10.72
N LEU A 194 1.48 -7.23 -11.68
CA LEU A 194 2.04 -6.94 -13.01
C LEU A 194 3.18 -5.94 -12.92
N ALA A 195 2.96 -4.82 -12.24
CA ALA A 195 3.96 -3.78 -12.05
C ALA A 195 5.24 -4.36 -11.40
N LYS A 196 5.11 -5.22 -10.39
CA LYS A 196 6.22 -5.90 -9.73
C LYS A 196 6.98 -6.85 -10.66
N SER A 197 6.26 -7.55 -11.56
CA SER A 197 6.88 -8.39 -12.60
C SER A 197 7.70 -7.58 -13.63
N TYR A 198 7.48 -6.26 -13.68
CA TYR A 198 8.21 -5.29 -14.49
C TYR A 198 9.20 -4.42 -13.70
N SER A 199 9.61 -4.86 -12.50
CA SER A 199 10.66 -4.16 -11.74
C SER A 199 11.95 -3.95 -12.55
N SER A 200 12.28 -4.85 -13.48
CA SER A 200 13.41 -4.68 -14.40
C SER A 200 13.17 -3.66 -15.53
N THR A 201 11.99 -3.04 -15.61
CA THR A 201 11.59 -2.15 -16.71
C THR A 201 10.84 -0.92 -16.15
N PRO A 202 11.59 0.15 -15.80
CA PRO A 202 11.05 1.31 -15.09
C PRO A 202 9.82 1.95 -15.75
N GLU A 203 9.82 2.08 -17.09
CA GLU A 203 8.71 2.69 -17.85
C GLU A 203 7.37 1.99 -17.65
N LEU A 204 7.39 0.64 -17.68
CA LEU A 204 6.20 -0.17 -17.48
C LEU A 204 5.77 -0.14 -16.01
N ARG A 205 6.73 -0.25 -15.09
CA ARG A 205 6.47 -0.14 -13.64
C ARG A 205 5.78 1.19 -13.32
N GLN A 206 6.30 2.30 -13.82
CA GLN A 206 5.71 3.64 -13.64
C GLN A 206 4.31 3.74 -14.24
N THR A 207 4.10 3.25 -15.47
CA THR A 207 2.78 3.27 -16.13
C THR A 207 1.72 2.56 -15.27
N TRP A 208 2.06 1.41 -14.70
CA TRP A 208 1.15 0.69 -13.81
C TRP A 208 0.92 1.41 -12.49
N LEU A 209 1.96 1.97 -11.87
CA LEU A 209 1.81 2.77 -10.65
C LEU A 209 0.89 3.98 -10.88
N GLN A 210 1.05 4.69 -12.00
CA GLN A 210 0.17 5.79 -12.38
C GLN A 210 -1.27 5.31 -12.64
N SER A 211 -1.44 4.16 -13.31
CA SER A 211 -2.78 3.57 -13.47
C SER A 211 -3.45 3.24 -12.14
N MET A 212 -2.69 2.71 -11.17
CA MET A 212 -3.18 2.44 -9.82
C MET A 212 -3.57 3.73 -9.11
N ALA A 213 -2.75 4.79 -9.23
CA ALA A 213 -3.04 6.10 -8.65
C ALA A 213 -4.38 6.68 -9.16
N LEU A 214 -4.65 6.57 -10.47
CA LEU A 214 -5.91 7.02 -11.07
C LEU A 214 -7.12 6.25 -10.53
N ILE A 215 -6.97 4.95 -10.28
CA ILE A 215 -8.04 4.14 -9.66
C ILE A 215 -8.30 4.60 -8.23
N HIS A 216 -7.24 4.83 -7.45
CA HIS A 216 -7.36 5.32 -6.06
C HIS A 216 -8.02 6.70 -6.01
N GLU A 217 -7.66 7.61 -6.91
CA GLU A 217 -8.27 8.94 -7.02
C GLU A 217 -9.76 8.88 -7.32
N LYS A 218 -10.18 7.97 -8.22
CA LYS A 218 -11.59 7.75 -8.52
C LYS A 218 -12.40 7.33 -7.28
N HIS A 219 -11.76 6.66 -6.31
CA HIS A 219 -12.39 6.18 -5.07
C HIS A 219 -12.11 7.09 -3.86
N GLY A 220 -11.38 8.20 -4.04
CA GLY A 220 -11.02 9.12 -2.95
C GLY A 220 -9.92 8.60 -2.02
N ASP A 221 -9.19 7.55 -2.41
CA ASP A 221 -8.10 6.94 -1.64
C ASP A 221 -6.77 7.69 -1.89
N TYR A 222 -6.72 8.97 -1.49
CA TYR A 222 -5.59 9.85 -1.82
C TYR A 222 -4.26 9.48 -1.15
N SER A 223 -4.28 8.79 0.00
CA SER A 223 -3.04 8.29 0.63
C SER A 223 -2.37 7.26 -0.27
N GLU A 224 -3.14 6.34 -0.84
CA GLU A 224 -2.66 5.28 -1.71
C GLU A 224 -2.22 5.83 -3.08
N SER A 225 -2.95 6.82 -3.63
CA SER A 225 -2.53 7.57 -4.83
C SER A 225 -1.20 8.30 -4.61
N ALA A 226 -1.04 9.01 -3.48
CA ALA A 226 0.21 9.68 -3.14
C ALA A 226 1.38 8.69 -3.11
N MET A 227 1.21 7.53 -2.47
CA MET A 227 2.25 6.50 -2.45
C MET A 227 2.59 5.99 -3.85
N CYS A 228 1.64 5.85 -4.77
CA CYS A 228 1.92 5.44 -6.16
C CYS A 228 2.83 6.44 -6.89
N TYR A 229 2.58 7.75 -6.73
CA TYR A 229 3.43 8.79 -7.32
C TYR A 229 4.79 8.90 -6.64
N ILE A 230 4.86 8.74 -5.32
CA ILE A 230 6.13 8.74 -4.58
C ILE A 230 7.00 7.54 -4.98
N HIS A 231 6.41 6.35 -5.14
CA HIS A 231 7.12 5.18 -5.70
C HIS A 231 7.59 5.46 -7.13
N SER A 232 6.77 6.12 -7.96
CA SER A 232 7.17 6.51 -9.31
C SER A 232 8.33 7.50 -9.29
N ALA A 233 8.32 8.51 -8.42
CA ALA A 233 9.40 9.47 -8.25
C ALA A 233 10.69 8.79 -7.77
N ALA A 234 10.59 7.87 -6.82
CA ALA A 234 11.72 7.09 -6.32
C ALA A 234 12.36 6.21 -7.41
N LEU A 235 11.53 5.60 -8.27
CA LEU A 235 12.00 4.84 -9.43
C LEU A 235 12.77 5.72 -10.42
N VAL A 236 12.26 6.92 -10.74
CA VAL A 236 12.99 7.90 -11.58
C VAL A 236 14.29 8.33 -10.91
N ALA A 237 14.27 8.59 -9.60
CA ALA A 237 15.46 8.98 -8.87
C ALA A 237 16.54 7.87 -8.88
N GLU A 238 16.17 6.60 -8.69
CA GLU A 238 17.11 5.48 -8.76
C GLU A 238 17.70 5.32 -10.17
N TYR A 239 16.90 5.54 -11.22
CA TYR A 239 17.38 5.57 -12.60
C TYR A 239 18.35 6.73 -12.88
N LEU A 240 18.08 7.94 -12.36
CA LEU A 240 19.02 9.07 -12.47
C LEU A 240 20.31 8.83 -11.69
N LYS A 241 20.25 8.08 -10.58
CA LYS A 241 21.42 7.67 -9.80
C LYS A 241 22.29 6.67 -10.56
N SER A 242 21.72 5.70 -11.27
CA SER A 242 22.51 4.75 -12.06
C SER A 242 23.26 5.43 -13.21
N ARG A 243 22.77 6.58 -13.68
CA ARG A 243 23.44 7.45 -14.65
C ARG A 243 24.46 8.42 -14.04
N GLY A 244 24.57 8.47 -12.71
CA GLY A 244 25.45 9.41 -12.01
C GLY A 244 24.96 10.86 -11.98
N GLU A 245 23.72 11.14 -12.41
CA GLU A 245 23.17 12.50 -12.51
C GLU A 245 22.58 13.01 -11.19
N TYR A 246 22.06 12.10 -10.35
CA TYR A 246 21.41 12.47 -9.08
C TYR A 246 21.83 11.56 -7.93
N PRO A 247 22.73 12.01 -7.03
CA PRO A 247 23.20 11.21 -5.91
C PRO A 247 22.11 11.12 -4.82
N GLY A 248 21.51 9.93 -4.68
CA GLY A 248 20.57 9.63 -3.58
C GLY A 248 19.53 8.56 -3.92
N GLY A 249 19.07 8.52 -5.18
CA GLY A 249 18.15 7.50 -5.67
C GLY A 249 16.89 7.31 -4.81
N SER A 250 16.41 6.07 -4.72
CA SER A 250 15.28 5.64 -3.90
C SER A 250 15.47 5.86 -2.39
N SER A 251 16.71 5.96 -1.92
CA SER A 251 17.01 6.09 -0.48
C SER A 251 16.56 7.43 0.12
N LEU A 252 16.46 8.49 -0.69
CA LEU A 252 15.95 9.79 -0.29
C LEU A 252 14.48 9.75 0.16
N PHE A 253 13.74 8.74 -0.28
CA PHE A 253 12.32 8.60 -0.02
C PHE A 253 11.99 7.72 1.20
N ARG A 254 13.02 7.18 1.88
CA ARG A 254 12.85 6.25 3.02
C ARG A 254 11.99 6.83 4.14
N ASN A 255 12.14 8.11 4.44
CA ASN A 255 11.39 8.78 5.51
C ASN A 255 9.90 8.94 5.16
N MET A 256 9.57 9.05 3.88
CA MET A 256 8.18 9.10 3.42
C MET A 256 7.53 7.73 3.56
N SER A 257 8.18 6.69 3.06
CA SER A 257 7.69 5.32 3.20
C SER A 257 8.83 4.30 3.34
N SER A 258 8.70 3.45 4.35
CA SER A 258 9.58 2.30 4.57
C SER A 258 9.51 1.25 3.44
N ASN A 259 8.48 1.31 2.58
CA ASN A 259 8.26 0.35 1.49
C ASN A 259 9.10 0.65 0.23
N ILE A 260 9.58 1.88 0.06
CA ILE A 260 10.14 2.34 -1.22
C ILE A 260 11.49 1.70 -1.52
N VAL A 261 12.40 1.69 -0.55
CA VAL A 261 13.74 1.12 -0.74
C VAL A 261 13.65 -0.38 -1.11
N PRO A 262 12.89 -1.22 -0.38
CA PRO A 262 12.70 -2.61 -0.79
C PRO A 262 12.11 -2.81 -2.19
N ASP A 263 11.16 -1.96 -2.59
CA ASP A 263 10.42 -2.14 -3.85
C ASP A 263 11.17 -1.59 -5.07
N GLU A 264 11.91 -0.48 -4.92
CA GLU A 264 12.45 0.29 -6.06
C GLU A 264 14.00 0.29 -6.14
N SER A 265 14.73 -0.25 -5.15
CA SER A 265 16.21 -0.28 -5.19
C SER A 265 16.82 -1.35 -6.11
N LEU A 266 16.03 -2.28 -6.66
CA LEU A 266 16.52 -3.42 -7.46
C LEU A 266 16.42 -3.19 -8.99
N THR A 267 16.04 -1.99 -9.42
CA THR A 267 15.60 -1.73 -10.79
C THR A 267 16.68 -1.11 -11.67
N VAL A 268 17.75 -1.84 -12.02
CA VAL A 268 18.61 -1.42 -13.15
C VAL A 268 19.21 -2.65 -13.84
N ASP A 269 18.56 -3.12 -14.90
CA ASP A 269 19.30 -3.72 -16.01
C ASP A 269 19.36 -2.66 -17.10
N ASP A 270 20.52 -2.54 -17.74
CA ASP A 270 20.95 -1.44 -18.62
C ASP A 270 20.16 -1.43 -19.95
N GLY A 271 18.89 -1.08 -19.84
CA GLY A 271 17.85 -1.25 -20.85
C GLY A 271 17.80 -0.16 -21.92
N GLY A 272 18.93 0.16 -22.54
CA GLY A 272 19.02 0.85 -23.83
C GLY A 272 18.71 2.35 -23.87
N ASP A 273 19.49 3.07 -24.69
CA ASP A 273 19.59 4.53 -24.95
C ASP A 273 18.28 5.34 -25.10
N ASN A 274 17.10 4.73 -25.10
CA ASN A 274 15.83 5.41 -25.36
C ASN A 274 15.07 5.86 -24.09
N SER A 275 15.40 5.31 -22.91
CA SER A 275 14.91 5.82 -21.62
C SER A 275 15.59 7.15 -21.22
N GLU A 276 16.65 7.55 -21.93
CA GLU A 276 17.37 8.82 -21.74
C GLU A 276 16.52 10.07 -22.01
N LEU A 277 15.49 9.97 -22.87
CA LEU A 277 14.63 11.10 -23.22
C LEU A 277 13.46 11.29 -22.24
N ILE A 278 12.99 10.21 -21.60
CA ILE A 278 11.80 10.21 -20.74
C ILE A 278 12.18 10.55 -19.29
N TYR A 279 13.30 10.01 -18.80
CA TYR A 279 13.76 10.22 -17.43
C TYR A 279 14.83 11.30 -17.36
N ARG A 280 14.35 12.52 -17.07
CA ARG A 280 15.16 13.70 -16.79
C ARG A 280 14.74 14.29 -15.45
N THR A 281 15.56 15.19 -14.91
CA THR A 281 15.27 15.96 -13.69
C THR A 281 13.88 16.58 -13.71
N LYS A 282 13.43 17.09 -14.86
CA LYS A 282 12.08 17.64 -15.03
C LYS A 282 10.96 16.63 -14.73
N ASN A 283 11.08 15.38 -15.17
CA ASN A 283 10.08 14.34 -14.89
C ASN A 283 10.03 14.03 -13.38
N LEU A 284 11.19 13.99 -12.72
CA LEU A 284 11.24 13.85 -11.26
C LEU A 284 10.53 15.01 -10.56
N ILE A 285 10.77 16.25 -10.98
CA ILE A 285 10.07 17.44 -10.47
C ILE A 285 8.56 17.31 -10.65
N ASP A 286 8.10 17.00 -11.87
CA ASP A 286 6.67 16.86 -12.17
C ASP A 286 6.00 15.80 -11.28
N LEU A 287 6.68 14.67 -11.03
CA LEU A 287 6.19 13.61 -10.13
C LEU A 287 6.17 14.04 -8.66
N LEU A 288 7.17 14.81 -8.20
CA LEU A 288 7.22 15.35 -6.83
C LEU A 288 6.09 16.36 -6.59
N GLU A 289 5.79 17.22 -7.56
CA GLU A 289 4.70 18.19 -7.49
C GLU A 289 3.33 17.49 -7.42
N VAL A 290 3.09 16.50 -8.29
CA VAL A 290 1.88 15.68 -8.24
C VAL A 290 1.78 14.94 -6.89
N SER A 291 2.90 14.41 -6.40
CA SER A 291 2.95 13.75 -5.09
C SER A 291 2.57 14.72 -3.95
N ALA A 292 3.10 15.94 -3.95
CA ALA A 292 2.80 16.96 -2.95
C ALA A 292 1.30 17.29 -2.93
N ASP A 293 0.69 17.45 -4.11
CA ASP A 293 -0.74 17.68 -4.21
C ASP A 293 -1.57 16.53 -3.63
N ARG A 294 -1.21 15.28 -3.93
CA ARG A 294 -1.91 14.11 -3.37
C ARG A 294 -1.70 13.94 -1.88
N ILE A 295 -0.50 14.23 -1.37
CA ILE A 295 -0.24 14.27 0.07
C ILE A 295 -1.15 15.28 0.76
N ARG A 296 -1.25 16.49 0.20
CA ARG A 296 -2.15 17.54 0.70
C ARG A 296 -3.60 17.09 0.72
N MET A 297 -4.08 16.43 -0.35
CA MET A 297 -5.44 15.88 -0.42
C MET A 297 -5.67 14.72 0.55
N SER A 298 -4.61 13.99 0.90
CA SER A 298 -4.66 12.88 1.88
C SER A 298 -4.52 13.31 3.34
N GLU A 299 -4.38 14.62 3.59
CA GLU A 299 -4.23 15.23 4.93
C GLU A 299 -2.96 14.80 5.70
N ARG A 300 -1.95 14.29 4.98
CA ARG A 300 -0.65 13.86 5.53
C ARG A 300 0.40 14.98 5.44
N TYR A 301 0.05 16.15 5.95
CA TYR A 301 0.80 17.40 5.77
C TYR A 301 2.27 17.33 6.21
N GLU A 302 2.60 16.50 7.21
CA GLU A 302 3.95 16.31 7.73
C GLU A 302 4.93 15.78 6.66
N LEU A 303 4.43 15.00 5.69
CA LEU A 303 5.24 14.47 4.60
C LEU A 303 5.60 15.52 3.53
N MET A 304 4.94 16.68 3.52
CA MET A 304 5.26 17.77 2.59
C MET A 304 6.71 18.22 2.80
N GLY A 305 7.18 18.26 4.06
CA GLY A 305 8.57 18.56 4.38
C GLY A 305 9.56 17.59 3.74
N GLU A 306 9.26 16.29 3.75
CA GLU A 306 10.12 15.27 3.13
C GLU A 306 10.13 15.35 1.61
N ILE A 307 8.99 15.67 0.96
CA ILE A 307 8.96 15.90 -0.50
C ILE A 307 9.82 17.11 -0.87
N TYR A 308 9.61 18.25 -0.20
CA TYR A 308 10.28 19.49 -0.59
C TYR A 308 11.78 19.49 -0.25
N LYS A 309 12.24 18.66 0.72
CA LYS A 309 13.68 18.38 0.90
C LYS A 309 14.34 17.81 -0.36
N ILE A 310 13.59 17.12 -1.22
CA ILE A 310 14.07 16.58 -2.49
C ILE A 310 13.89 17.61 -3.62
N ALA A 311 12.73 18.29 -3.66
CA ALA A 311 12.39 19.21 -4.75
C ALA A 311 13.15 20.55 -4.71
N ILE A 312 13.33 21.15 -3.52
CA ILE A 312 13.96 22.48 -3.37
C ILE A 312 15.38 22.53 -3.96
N PRO A 313 16.28 21.57 -3.68
CA PRO A 313 17.61 21.56 -4.30
C PRO A 313 17.59 21.51 -5.82
N LEU A 314 16.58 20.85 -6.41
CA LEU A 314 16.40 20.80 -7.86
C LEU A 314 15.97 22.16 -8.42
N TYR A 315 15.04 22.84 -7.73
CA TYR A 315 14.62 24.20 -8.11
C TYR A 315 15.76 25.22 -8.02
N GLU A 316 16.61 25.11 -6.99
CA GLU A 316 17.79 25.96 -6.81
C GLU A 316 18.81 25.76 -7.95
N LEU A 317 19.07 24.50 -8.32
CA LEU A 317 19.97 24.15 -9.43
C LEU A 317 19.48 24.74 -10.76
N GLU A 318 18.18 24.71 -11.01
CA GLU A 318 17.54 25.31 -12.20
C GLU A 318 17.33 26.84 -12.07
N ARG A 319 17.66 27.44 -10.92
CA ARG A 319 17.38 28.85 -10.58
C ARG A 319 15.91 29.24 -10.78
N ASN A 320 15.01 28.30 -10.48
CA ASN A 320 13.57 28.48 -10.61
C ASN A 320 12.98 29.15 -9.35
N PHE A 321 13.26 30.45 -9.19
CA PHE A 321 12.78 31.25 -8.07
C PHE A 321 11.25 31.27 -7.90
N PRO A 322 10.42 31.25 -8.97
CA PRO A 322 8.98 31.11 -8.84
C PRO A 322 8.55 29.83 -8.12
N LEU A 323 9.10 28.67 -8.50
CA LEU A 323 8.77 27.40 -7.83
C LEU A 323 9.29 27.37 -6.39
N LEU A 324 10.45 27.99 -6.11
CA LEU A 324 10.93 28.13 -4.73
C LEU A 324 9.96 28.94 -3.86
N ALA A 325 9.46 30.07 -4.35
CA ALA A 325 8.49 30.88 -3.62
C ALA A 325 7.20 30.10 -3.32
N ILE A 326 6.69 29.35 -4.32
CA ILE A 326 5.51 28.49 -4.15
C ILE A 326 5.80 27.39 -3.12
N ALA A 327 6.94 26.69 -3.23
CA ALA A 327 7.32 25.59 -2.34
C ALA A 327 7.35 26.03 -0.87
N TYR A 328 8.02 27.14 -0.55
CA TYR A 328 8.06 27.66 0.82
C TYR A 328 6.69 28.16 1.31
N GLY A 329 5.87 28.74 0.42
CA GLY A 329 4.49 29.09 0.73
C GLY A 329 3.63 27.87 1.08
N THR A 330 3.69 26.82 0.26
CA THR A 330 2.96 25.56 0.48
C THR A 330 3.44 24.84 1.75
N LEU A 331 4.75 24.86 2.04
CA LEU A 331 5.29 24.33 3.30
C LEU A 331 4.74 25.07 4.52
N LYS A 332 4.71 26.40 4.49
CA LYS A 332 4.12 27.23 5.55
C LYS A 332 2.66 26.81 5.78
N GLU A 333 1.84 26.81 4.74
CA GLU A 333 0.42 26.43 4.83
C GLU A 333 0.23 24.99 5.35
N SER A 334 1.12 24.08 4.97
CA SER A 334 1.07 22.68 5.41
C SER A 334 1.34 22.56 6.91
N TYR A 335 2.34 23.25 7.45
CA TYR A 335 2.62 23.23 8.89
C TYR A 335 1.58 24.01 9.70
N GLU A 336 1.01 25.10 9.17
CA GLU A 336 -0.15 25.76 9.79
C GLU A 336 -1.34 24.78 9.93
N LYS A 337 -1.58 23.94 8.92
CA LYS A 337 -2.58 22.87 9.01
C LYS A 337 -2.21 21.80 10.03
N VAL A 338 -0.94 21.40 10.13
CA VAL A 338 -0.47 20.44 11.17
C VAL A 338 -0.83 20.98 12.57
N VAL A 339 -0.49 22.24 12.85
CA VAL A 339 -0.81 22.88 14.14
C VAL A 339 -2.32 22.86 14.39
N ALA A 340 -3.11 23.32 13.42
CA ALA A 340 -4.58 23.37 13.56
C ALA A 340 -5.22 21.98 13.78
N VAL A 341 -4.73 20.92 13.12
CA VAL A 341 -5.28 19.57 13.32
C VAL A 341 -4.80 18.93 14.62
N MET A 342 -3.62 19.30 15.12
CA MET A 342 -3.13 18.86 16.42
C MET A 342 -3.95 19.48 17.56
N GLU A 343 -4.31 20.76 17.47
CA GLU A 343 -5.18 21.44 18.44
C GLU A 343 -6.60 20.85 18.45
N THR A 344 -7.17 20.60 17.27
CA THR A 344 -8.56 20.11 17.19
C THR A 344 -8.70 18.61 17.43
N GLY A 345 -7.66 17.82 17.18
CA GLY A 345 -7.70 16.36 17.26
C GLY A 345 -8.67 15.68 16.28
N LYS A 346 -9.17 16.41 15.26
CA LYS A 346 -10.25 15.95 14.36
C LYS A 346 -9.76 15.26 13.08
N ARG A 347 -8.45 15.15 12.86
CA ARG A 347 -7.91 14.52 11.65
C ARG A 347 -8.02 13.00 11.73
N MET A 348 -8.74 12.41 10.78
CA MET A 348 -9.03 10.96 10.74
C MET A 348 -8.42 10.34 9.48
N LEU A 349 -7.21 9.76 9.62
CA LEU A 349 -6.44 9.20 8.50
C LEU A 349 -6.92 7.80 8.06
N GLY A 350 -7.77 7.16 8.87
CA GLY A 350 -8.46 5.92 8.53
C GLY A 350 -8.69 5.01 9.73
N ARG A 351 -9.33 3.86 9.47
CA ARG A 351 -9.48 2.75 10.41
C ARG A 351 -8.99 1.46 9.76
N TYR A 352 -8.57 0.50 10.58
CA TYR A 352 -8.00 -0.75 10.08
C TYR A 352 -8.88 -1.94 10.44
N TYR A 353 -8.99 -2.88 9.50
CA TYR A 353 -9.79 -4.09 9.67
C TYR A 353 -9.02 -5.30 9.17
N ARG A 354 -8.93 -6.34 10.00
CA ARG A 354 -8.52 -7.67 9.52
C ARG A 354 -9.69 -8.27 8.76
N VAL A 355 -9.46 -8.67 7.51
CA VAL A 355 -10.42 -9.36 6.65
C VAL A 355 -9.81 -10.69 6.22
N ALA A 356 -10.46 -11.80 6.57
CA ALA A 356 -10.04 -13.14 6.19
C ALA A 356 -11.11 -13.80 5.31
N PHE A 357 -10.67 -14.52 4.28
CA PHE A 357 -11.54 -15.18 3.31
C PHE A 357 -11.44 -16.70 3.45
N TYR A 358 -12.58 -17.38 3.50
CA TYR A 358 -12.65 -18.85 3.54
C TYR A 358 -13.70 -19.36 2.55
N GLY A 359 -13.28 -20.21 1.63
CA GLY A 359 -14.13 -20.76 0.58
C GLY A 359 -13.44 -20.79 -0.77
N ARG A 360 -13.62 -21.89 -1.51
CA ARG A 360 -12.94 -22.15 -2.79
C ARG A 360 -13.21 -21.07 -3.85
N VAL A 361 -14.34 -20.35 -3.75
CA VAL A 361 -14.69 -19.26 -4.69
C VAL A 361 -13.70 -18.11 -4.63
N PHE A 362 -13.02 -17.91 -3.50
CA PHE A 362 -12.03 -16.85 -3.31
C PHE A 362 -10.66 -17.19 -3.95
N LYS A 363 -10.51 -18.37 -4.56
CA LYS A 363 -9.32 -18.79 -5.33
C LYS A 363 -8.02 -18.55 -4.55
N SER A 364 -7.17 -17.67 -5.04
CA SER A 364 -5.87 -17.32 -4.44
C SER A 364 -5.99 -16.60 -3.10
N ASN A 365 -7.18 -16.13 -2.71
CA ASN A 365 -7.45 -15.48 -1.43
C ASN A 365 -8.02 -16.45 -0.38
N ASP A 366 -8.39 -17.67 -0.75
CA ASP A 366 -8.89 -18.67 0.20
C ASP A 366 -7.84 -18.96 1.29
N GLY A 367 -8.24 -18.82 2.56
CA GLY A 367 -7.39 -18.96 3.73
C GLY A 367 -6.43 -17.80 3.99
N LYS A 368 -6.51 -16.69 3.24
CA LYS A 368 -5.63 -15.53 3.44
C LYS A 368 -6.29 -14.45 4.30
N GLU A 369 -5.45 -13.79 5.08
CA GLU A 369 -5.82 -12.65 5.91
C GLU A 369 -5.15 -11.37 5.42
N PHE A 370 -5.91 -10.30 5.38
CA PHE A 370 -5.44 -8.97 4.96
C PHE A 370 -5.81 -7.95 6.02
N ILE A 371 -4.98 -6.93 6.18
CA ILE A 371 -5.40 -5.69 6.83
C ILE A 371 -5.91 -4.75 5.74
N TYR A 372 -7.12 -4.24 5.94
CA TYR A 372 -7.78 -3.24 5.11
C TYR A 372 -7.69 -1.89 5.81
N LYS A 373 -7.27 -0.85 5.10
CA LYS A 373 -7.36 0.54 5.54
C LYS A 373 -8.63 1.17 4.98
N GLU A 374 -9.52 1.62 5.83
CA GLU A 374 -10.78 2.27 5.46
C GLU A 374 -10.75 3.77 5.72
N PRO A 375 -11.49 4.58 4.94
CA PRO A 375 -11.45 6.03 5.07
C PRO A 375 -12.11 6.49 6.38
N LYS A 376 -11.51 7.53 6.98
CA LYS A 376 -12.07 8.30 8.10
C LYS A 376 -12.54 7.42 9.27
N LEU A 377 -13.85 7.30 9.45
CA LEU A 377 -14.53 6.70 10.60
C LEU A 377 -15.40 5.50 10.22
N THR A 378 -15.16 4.90 9.05
CA THR A 378 -15.90 3.71 8.59
C THR A 378 -16.05 2.71 9.72
N SER A 379 -17.28 2.33 10.00
CA SER A 379 -17.63 1.47 11.13
C SER A 379 -17.53 -0.02 10.77
N LEU A 380 -17.38 -0.90 11.77
CA LEU A 380 -17.34 -2.35 11.53
C LEU A 380 -18.58 -2.86 10.77
N PRO A 381 -19.83 -2.43 11.10
CA PRO A 381 -21.00 -2.82 10.33
C PRO A 381 -20.94 -2.34 8.87
N GLU A 382 -20.48 -1.12 8.63
CA GLU A 382 -20.40 -0.52 7.28
C GLU A 382 -19.47 -1.32 6.36
N ILE A 383 -18.22 -1.60 6.79
CA ILE A 383 -17.31 -2.43 5.99
C ILE A 383 -17.84 -3.86 5.84
N SER A 384 -18.39 -4.44 6.91
CA SER A 384 -18.88 -5.82 6.89
C SER A 384 -20.05 -5.98 5.91
N GLN A 385 -21.01 -5.05 5.94
CA GLN A 385 -22.12 -5.01 5.00
C GLN A 385 -21.64 -4.81 3.56
N ARG A 386 -20.75 -3.84 3.33
CA ARG A 386 -20.21 -3.56 1.99
C ARG A 386 -19.49 -4.76 1.39
N LEU A 387 -18.68 -5.48 2.19
CA LEU A 387 -18.00 -6.70 1.74
C LEU A 387 -19.02 -7.83 1.51
N ASN A 388 -19.97 -8.02 2.42
CA ASN A 388 -21.00 -9.05 2.26
C ASN A 388 -21.82 -8.84 0.98
N GLU A 389 -22.34 -7.64 0.77
CA GLU A 389 -23.12 -7.30 -0.44
C GLU A 389 -22.30 -7.49 -1.72
N LYS A 390 -21.07 -6.99 -1.74
CA LYS A 390 -20.16 -7.12 -2.90
C LYS A 390 -19.91 -8.58 -3.27
N TYR A 391 -19.55 -9.42 -2.29
CA TYR A 391 -19.17 -10.80 -2.57
C TYR A 391 -20.37 -11.74 -2.72
N ASP A 392 -21.48 -11.47 -2.03
CA ASP A 392 -22.72 -12.25 -2.19
C ASP A 392 -23.35 -12.01 -3.57
N GLN A 393 -23.37 -10.75 -4.05
CA GLN A 393 -23.80 -10.44 -5.43
C GLN A 393 -22.95 -11.16 -6.48
N LYS A 394 -21.65 -11.34 -6.23
CA LYS A 394 -20.70 -11.93 -7.20
C LYS A 394 -20.69 -13.46 -7.18
N TYR A 395 -20.71 -14.07 -6.00
CA TYR A 395 -20.48 -15.51 -5.83
C TYR A 395 -21.67 -16.28 -5.24
N GLY A 396 -22.58 -15.58 -4.56
CA GLY A 396 -23.69 -16.17 -3.81
C GLY A 396 -23.25 -16.94 -2.56
N ASN A 397 -24.17 -17.04 -1.60
CA ASN A 397 -24.01 -17.84 -0.38
C ASN A 397 -22.79 -17.41 0.47
N VAL A 398 -22.61 -16.10 0.63
CA VAL A 398 -21.56 -15.52 1.49
C VAL A 398 -22.13 -15.25 2.89
N LYS A 399 -21.38 -15.61 3.94
CA LYS A 399 -21.71 -15.33 5.34
C LYS A 399 -20.58 -14.62 6.05
N LEU A 400 -20.95 -13.69 6.93
CA LEU A 400 -20.01 -13.00 7.78
C LEU A 400 -19.73 -13.80 9.06
N ILE A 401 -18.45 -13.92 9.42
CA ILE A 401 -18.00 -14.37 10.74
C ILE A 401 -17.71 -13.11 11.56
N MET A 402 -18.59 -12.84 12.52
CA MET A 402 -18.48 -11.67 13.40
C MET A 402 -17.58 -11.92 14.61
N ASP A 403 -17.34 -13.19 14.95
CA ASP A 403 -16.40 -13.58 16.00
C ASP A 403 -14.96 -13.27 15.55
N SER A 404 -14.14 -12.71 16.45
CA SER A 404 -12.73 -12.41 16.19
C SER A 404 -11.80 -13.61 16.45
N ALA A 405 -12.33 -14.69 17.03
CA ALA A 405 -11.59 -15.92 17.30
C ALA A 405 -10.95 -16.52 16.04
N LYS A 406 -9.90 -17.31 16.24
CA LYS A 406 -9.23 -18.02 15.14
C LYS A 406 -10.18 -19.05 14.57
N VAL A 407 -10.54 -18.89 13.30
CA VAL A 407 -11.42 -19.80 12.59
C VAL A 407 -10.66 -21.08 12.24
N LYS A 408 -11.27 -22.22 12.51
CA LYS A 408 -10.79 -23.53 12.10
C LYS A 408 -11.49 -23.94 10.81
N PRO A 409 -10.78 -24.01 9.67
CA PRO A 409 -11.41 -24.30 8.38
C PRO A 409 -12.14 -25.66 8.36
N GLU A 410 -11.75 -26.61 9.21
CA GLU A 410 -12.39 -27.93 9.28
C GLU A 410 -13.80 -27.89 9.89
N GLU A 411 -14.10 -26.86 10.69
CA GLU A 411 -15.40 -26.68 11.35
C GLU A 411 -16.40 -25.88 10.48
N LEU A 412 -15.94 -25.29 9.37
CA LEU A 412 -16.79 -24.52 8.46
C LEU A 412 -17.56 -25.43 7.49
N ASN A 413 -18.77 -25.01 7.09
CA ASN A 413 -19.52 -25.70 6.07
C ASN A 413 -18.87 -25.49 4.68
N PRO A 414 -18.37 -26.54 3.99
CA PRO A 414 -17.70 -26.38 2.70
C PRO A 414 -18.58 -25.82 1.58
N ALA A 415 -19.92 -25.83 1.74
CA ALA A 415 -20.87 -25.29 0.78
C ALA A 415 -21.08 -23.77 0.91
N VAL A 416 -20.62 -23.15 2.00
CA VAL A 416 -20.80 -21.73 2.31
C VAL A 416 -19.47 -21.00 2.18
N ASN A 417 -19.50 -19.77 1.68
CA ASN A 417 -18.34 -18.90 1.62
C ASN A 417 -18.34 -17.96 2.82
N TYR A 418 -17.22 -17.83 3.52
CA TYR A 418 -17.14 -17.03 4.74
C TYR A 418 -16.16 -15.87 4.60
N ILE A 419 -16.54 -14.73 5.16
CA ILE A 419 -15.66 -13.57 5.32
C ILE A 419 -15.66 -13.21 6.79
N GLN A 420 -14.49 -13.23 7.41
CA GLN A 420 -14.32 -12.77 8.79
C GLN A 420 -13.82 -11.32 8.76
N VAL A 421 -14.48 -10.44 9.50
CA VAL A 421 -14.09 -9.03 9.60
C VAL A 421 -13.88 -8.68 11.07
N THR A 422 -12.72 -8.12 11.41
CA THR A 422 -12.37 -7.76 12.79
C THR A 422 -11.71 -6.39 12.79
N PHE A 423 -12.18 -5.49 13.65
CA PHE A 423 -11.51 -4.20 13.87
C PHE A 423 -10.14 -4.42 14.50
N VAL A 424 -9.12 -3.70 14.02
CA VAL A 424 -7.77 -3.76 14.57
C VAL A 424 -7.23 -2.34 14.76
N GLU A 425 -6.33 -2.17 15.71
CA GLU A 425 -5.65 -0.91 15.99
C GLU A 425 -4.16 -1.04 15.69
N PRO A 426 -3.46 0.04 15.27
CA PRO A 426 -2.01 0.03 15.15
C PRO A 426 -1.35 -0.38 16.48
N TYR A 427 -0.40 -1.32 16.41
CA TYR A 427 0.32 -1.82 17.58
C TYR A 427 1.75 -1.26 17.63
N PHE A 428 2.14 -0.80 18.82
CA PHE A 428 3.48 -0.30 19.12
C PHE A 428 3.95 -0.88 20.46
N ASP A 429 5.22 -1.24 20.53
CA ASP A 429 5.86 -1.55 21.82
C ASP A 429 6.26 -0.28 22.58
N GLU A 430 6.75 -0.43 23.81
CA GLU A 430 7.09 0.70 24.68
C GLU A 430 8.18 1.61 24.09
N ASP A 431 9.10 1.07 23.31
CA ASP A 431 10.18 1.85 22.70
C ASP A 431 9.69 2.60 21.46
N GLU A 432 8.84 1.98 20.65
CA GLU A 432 8.15 2.67 19.56
C GLU A 432 7.24 3.78 20.07
N LEU A 433 6.54 3.61 21.19
CA LEU A 433 5.68 4.64 21.78
C LEU A 433 6.48 5.87 22.25
N LYS A 434 7.73 5.68 22.67
CA LYS A 434 8.65 6.79 23.01
C LYS A 434 9.11 7.54 21.75
N GLN A 435 9.29 6.84 20.63
CA GLN A 435 9.71 7.43 19.36
C GLN A 435 8.56 8.09 18.59
N ARG A 436 7.35 7.52 18.68
CA ARG A 436 6.13 7.97 17.99
C ARG A 436 5.28 8.79 18.95
N VAL A 437 5.65 10.05 19.09
CA VAL A 437 5.04 11.00 20.03
C VAL A 437 3.70 11.50 19.50
N THR A 438 3.61 11.77 18.20
CA THR A 438 2.43 12.39 17.60
C THR A 438 1.41 11.37 17.09
N ALA A 439 0.14 11.79 16.98
CA ALA A 439 -0.91 10.98 16.37
C ALA A 439 -0.61 10.61 14.89
N PHE A 440 0.07 11.50 14.15
CA PHE A 440 0.48 11.23 12.77
C PHE A 440 1.50 10.09 12.69
N GLU A 441 2.52 10.12 13.54
CA GLU A 441 3.55 9.07 13.59
C GLU A 441 2.95 7.71 13.95
N ARG A 442 1.86 7.69 14.71
CA ARG A 442 1.11 6.47 15.05
C ARG A 442 0.16 5.99 13.94
N GLU A 443 0.06 6.73 12.83
CA GLU A 443 -0.81 6.45 11.67
C GLU A 443 -0.03 6.46 10.33
N ASN A 444 1.29 6.59 10.38
CA ASN A 444 2.17 6.64 9.22
C ASN A 444 3.36 5.70 9.40
N ASN A 445 3.69 4.93 8.35
CA ASN A 445 4.69 3.86 8.42
C ASN A 445 4.40 2.85 9.54
N ILE A 446 3.17 2.33 9.56
CA ILE A 446 2.71 1.32 10.52
C ILE A 446 2.57 -0.04 9.86
N ARG A 447 2.96 -1.10 10.56
CA ARG A 447 3.02 -2.47 10.00
C ARG A 447 2.42 -3.54 10.93
N ARG A 448 2.27 -3.22 12.22
CA ARG A 448 1.73 -4.13 13.23
C ARG A 448 0.36 -3.65 13.67
N PHE A 449 -0.56 -4.58 13.84
CA PHE A 449 -1.95 -4.31 14.21
C PHE A 449 -2.38 -5.28 15.30
N VAL A 450 -3.13 -4.81 16.30
CA VAL A 450 -3.62 -5.64 17.41
C VAL A 450 -5.13 -5.66 17.45
N PHE A 451 -5.68 -6.81 17.83
CA PHE A 451 -7.06 -6.92 18.31
C PHE A 451 -7.11 -7.85 19.52
N GLU A 452 -8.17 -7.70 20.29
CA GLU A 452 -8.39 -8.46 21.51
C GLU A 452 -9.58 -9.40 21.35
N THR A 453 -9.43 -10.63 21.84
CA THR A 453 -10.51 -11.62 21.88
C THR A 453 -10.72 -12.08 23.32
N PRO A 454 -11.90 -11.83 23.91
CA PRO A 454 -12.22 -12.35 25.24
C PRO A 454 -12.52 -13.85 25.16
N PHE A 455 -12.07 -14.61 26.17
CA PHE A 455 -12.36 -16.04 26.27
C PHE A 455 -12.36 -16.51 27.74
N THR A 456 -12.91 -17.69 27.99
CA THR A 456 -12.85 -18.39 29.27
C THR A 456 -12.23 -19.77 29.07
N LEU A 457 -11.69 -20.38 30.13
CA LEU A 457 -11.17 -21.76 30.08
C LEU A 457 -12.28 -22.79 29.79
N SER A 458 -13.54 -22.43 29.99
CA SER A 458 -14.71 -23.25 29.62
C SER A 458 -15.09 -23.15 28.13
N GLY A 459 -14.38 -22.34 27.35
CA GLY A 459 -14.60 -22.18 25.90
C GLY A 459 -15.66 -21.14 25.52
N LYS A 460 -16.23 -20.40 26.48
CA LYS A 460 -17.13 -19.28 26.22
C LYS A 460 -16.33 -18.01 25.95
N ALA A 461 -16.90 -17.06 25.21
CA ALA A 461 -16.26 -15.76 24.99
C ALA A 461 -16.26 -14.89 26.26
N ARG A 462 -17.34 -14.93 27.05
CA ARG A 462 -17.51 -14.12 28.27
C ARG A 462 -17.84 -14.98 29.49
N GLY A 463 -17.25 -14.65 30.62
CA GLY A 463 -17.45 -15.32 31.93
C GLY A 463 -17.53 -14.32 33.10
N SER A 464 -17.39 -14.81 34.33
CA SER A 464 -17.18 -13.95 35.50
C SER A 464 -15.81 -13.27 35.43
N LEU A 465 -15.60 -12.22 36.22
CA LEU A 465 -14.30 -11.50 36.25
C LEU A 465 -13.13 -12.44 36.55
N SER A 466 -13.32 -13.44 37.43
CA SER A 466 -12.31 -14.43 37.80
C SER A 466 -12.06 -15.51 36.76
N GLU A 467 -12.93 -15.66 35.76
CA GLU A 467 -12.78 -16.63 34.66
C GLU A 467 -12.37 -15.96 33.34
N GLN A 468 -12.51 -14.64 33.26
CA GLN A 468 -12.35 -13.87 32.02
C GLN A 468 -10.88 -13.73 31.65
N HIS A 469 -10.47 -14.43 30.60
CA HIS A 469 -9.17 -14.25 29.98
C HIS A 469 -9.30 -13.34 28.75
N LYS A 470 -8.16 -12.80 28.30
CA LYS A 470 -8.09 -11.97 27.10
C LYS A 470 -6.91 -12.38 26.25
N ARG A 471 -7.13 -12.62 24.96
CA ARG A 471 -6.07 -12.90 24.00
C ARG A 471 -5.80 -11.66 23.16
N LYS A 472 -4.59 -11.11 23.25
CA LYS A 472 -4.08 -10.08 22.33
C LYS A 472 -3.44 -10.77 21.14
N THR A 473 -3.92 -10.51 19.94
CA THR A 473 -3.33 -11.03 18.70
C THR A 473 -2.73 -9.89 17.91
N ILE A 474 -1.42 -9.95 17.66
CA ILE A 474 -0.67 -8.97 16.88
C ILE A 474 -0.42 -9.53 15.49
N LEU A 475 -0.85 -8.79 14.48
CA LEU A 475 -0.76 -9.12 13.07
C LEU A 475 0.29 -8.21 12.43
N THR A 476 1.23 -8.80 11.69
CA THR A 476 2.24 -8.05 10.94
C THR A 476 1.99 -8.19 9.45
N THR A 477 1.87 -7.07 8.75
CA THR A 477 1.63 -7.03 7.30
C THR A 477 2.92 -7.14 6.50
N SER A 478 2.83 -7.57 5.23
CA SER A 478 3.99 -7.63 4.33
C SER A 478 4.67 -6.27 4.12
N HIS A 479 3.88 -5.19 4.08
CA HIS A 479 4.31 -3.81 3.84
C HIS A 479 3.66 -2.89 4.88
N SER A 480 4.21 -1.69 5.07
CA SER A 480 3.68 -0.67 5.99
C SER A 480 2.57 0.14 5.33
N PHE A 481 1.60 0.64 6.10
CA PHE A 481 0.65 1.66 5.65
C PHE A 481 1.17 3.08 5.88
N PRO A 482 0.79 4.06 5.02
CA PRO A 482 0.10 3.88 3.75
C PRO A 482 1.00 3.18 2.70
N TYR A 483 0.37 2.53 1.73
CA TYR A 483 1.06 1.84 0.63
C TYR A 483 0.38 2.12 -0.70
N VAL A 484 0.94 1.63 -1.82
CA VAL A 484 0.31 1.68 -3.15
C VAL A 484 -0.98 0.84 -3.22
N LYS A 485 -1.32 0.11 -2.15
CA LYS A 485 -2.52 -0.72 -2.01
C LYS A 485 -3.23 -0.43 -0.69
N LYS A 486 -4.56 -0.44 -0.73
CA LYS A 486 -5.44 -0.22 0.42
C LYS A 486 -5.58 -1.43 1.34
N ARG A 487 -5.28 -2.64 0.84
CA ARG A 487 -5.20 -3.86 1.64
C ARG A 487 -3.82 -4.50 1.51
N ILE A 488 -3.31 -5.02 2.62
CA ILE A 488 -1.97 -5.62 2.68
C ILE A 488 -2.07 -6.98 3.37
N LEU A 489 -1.44 -7.98 2.78
CA LEU A 489 -1.42 -9.36 3.29
C LEU A 489 -0.74 -9.43 4.66
N VAL A 490 -1.36 -10.14 5.60
CA VAL A 490 -0.76 -10.53 6.88
C VAL A 490 0.25 -11.66 6.63
N VAL A 491 1.48 -11.49 7.11
CA VAL A 491 2.58 -12.45 6.90
C VAL A 491 3.06 -13.10 8.18
N GLN A 492 2.74 -12.51 9.34
CA GLN A 492 3.12 -13.02 10.66
C GLN A 492 2.03 -12.67 11.67
N GLN A 493 1.84 -13.57 12.63
CA GLN A 493 0.88 -13.45 13.71
C GLN A 493 1.52 -13.90 15.03
N GLU A 494 1.31 -13.11 16.08
CA GLU A 494 1.73 -13.39 17.46
C GLU A 494 0.52 -13.33 18.38
N GLN A 495 0.52 -14.13 19.44
CA GLN A 495 -0.59 -14.20 20.40
C GLN A 495 -0.07 -14.20 21.83
N TYR A 496 -0.68 -13.37 22.66
CA TYR A 496 -0.39 -13.24 24.08
C TYR A 496 -1.70 -13.39 24.84
N GLU A 497 -1.72 -14.28 25.83
CA GLU A 497 -2.91 -14.53 26.65
C GLU A 497 -2.70 -13.90 28.02
N LEU A 498 -3.70 -13.14 28.47
CA LEU A 498 -3.76 -12.50 29.76
C LEU A 498 -4.68 -13.33 30.66
N SER A 499 -4.17 -13.67 31.83
CA SER A 499 -4.95 -14.25 32.93
C SER A 499 -5.96 -13.23 33.48
N PRO A 500 -6.97 -13.67 34.26
CA PRO A 500 -8.03 -12.78 34.73
C PRO A 500 -7.55 -11.56 35.53
N ILE A 501 -6.52 -11.73 36.37
CA ILE A 501 -5.93 -10.60 37.10
C ILE A 501 -5.17 -9.66 36.17
N GLU A 502 -4.51 -10.17 35.13
CA GLU A 502 -3.83 -9.34 34.13
C GLU A 502 -4.83 -8.58 33.24
N VAL A 503 -6.01 -9.16 32.96
CA VAL A 503 -7.12 -8.44 32.31
C VAL A 503 -7.56 -7.27 33.17
N ALA A 504 -7.72 -7.48 34.48
CA ALA A 504 -8.07 -6.40 35.41
C ALA A 504 -7.02 -5.28 35.45
N ILE A 505 -5.73 -5.64 35.47
CA ILE A 505 -4.62 -4.67 35.40
C ILE A 505 -4.70 -3.86 34.11
N ASP A 506 -4.82 -4.53 32.96
CA ASP A 506 -4.82 -3.89 31.65
C ASP A 506 -6.02 -2.95 31.47
N GLU A 507 -7.23 -3.36 31.88
CA GLU A 507 -8.42 -2.50 31.81
C GLU A 507 -8.31 -1.28 32.74
N MET A 508 -7.78 -1.47 33.95
CA MET A 508 -7.59 -0.37 34.90
C MET A 508 -6.50 0.60 34.45
N GLN A 509 -5.40 0.11 33.89
CA GLN A 509 -4.35 0.93 33.29
C GLN A 509 -4.88 1.75 32.10
N ASN A 510 -5.70 1.14 31.24
CA ASN A 510 -6.33 1.86 30.14
C ASN A 510 -7.24 2.99 30.65
N LYS A 511 -7.96 2.82 31.77
CA LYS A 511 -8.73 3.91 32.40
C LYS A 511 -7.85 5.05 32.90
N VAL A 512 -6.71 4.74 33.50
CA VAL A 512 -5.71 5.74 33.95
C VAL A 512 -5.20 6.54 32.75
N ILE A 513 -4.82 5.86 31.67
CA ILE A 513 -4.33 6.48 30.44
C ILE A 513 -5.42 7.36 29.81
N ASP A 514 -6.64 6.85 29.66
CA ASP A 514 -7.78 7.58 29.08
C ASP A 514 -8.08 8.88 29.84
N LEU A 515 -8.11 8.82 31.18
CA LEU A 515 -8.37 10.01 32.01
C LEU A 515 -7.23 11.02 31.90
N ASN A 516 -5.97 10.58 32.00
CA ASN A 516 -4.81 11.45 31.86
C ASN A 516 -4.77 12.15 30.50
N GLN A 517 -5.09 11.42 29.42
CA GLN A 517 -5.16 12.01 28.07
C GLN A 517 -6.18 13.14 28.00
N VAL A 518 -7.31 13.03 28.68
CA VAL A 518 -8.37 14.07 28.67
C VAL A 518 -8.03 15.23 29.60
N ILE A 519 -7.41 14.97 30.75
CA ILE A 519 -6.93 16.01 31.69
C ILE A 519 -5.87 16.89 31.03
N ASN A 520 -4.95 16.29 30.27
CA ASN A 520 -3.83 16.99 29.64
C ASN A 520 -4.17 17.66 28.30
N LEU A 521 -5.45 17.70 27.90
CA LEU A 521 -5.88 18.47 26.73
C LEU A 521 -5.78 19.96 27.03
N ASP A 522 -5.20 20.73 26.11
CA ASP A 522 -5.14 22.19 26.18
C ASP A 522 -5.76 22.80 24.92
N PRO A 523 -6.94 23.46 25.01
CA PRO A 523 -7.75 23.64 26.22
C PRO A 523 -8.49 22.33 26.63
N PRO A 524 -8.81 22.14 27.92
CA PRO A 524 -9.53 20.96 28.40
C PRO A 524 -10.95 20.82 27.81
N ASP A 525 -11.34 19.62 27.35
CA ASP A 525 -12.71 19.32 26.94
C ASP A 525 -13.54 18.86 28.14
N MET A 526 -14.30 19.81 28.72
CA MET A 526 -15.15 19.57 29.89
C MET A 526 -16.14 18.40 29.69
N LYS A 527 -16.77 18.27 28.51
CA LYS A 527 -17.77 17.22 28.27
C LYS A 527 -17.11 15.85 28.21
N LYS A 528 -15.97 15.75 27.53
CA LYS A 528 -15.19 14.52 27.44
C LYS A 528 -14.66 14.11 28.81
N LEU A 529 -14.20 15.09 29.61
CA LEU A 529 -13.73 14.86 30.98
C LEU A 529 -14.87 14.32 31.86
N GLN A 530 -16.01 15.00 31.89
CA GLN A 530 -17.19 14.59 32.67
C GLN A 530 -17.67 13.20 32.28
N LEU A 531 -17.71 12.88 30.98
CA LEU A 531 -18.10 11.55 30.50
C LEU A 531 -17.17 10.44 31.02
N ARG A 532 -15.85 10.64 30.91
CA ARG A 532 -14.84 9.65 31.32
C ARG A 532 -14.74 9.52 32.84
N LEU A 533 -14.82 10.64 33.55
CA LEU A 533 -14.82 10.68 35.00
C LEU A 533 -16.06 9.99 35.58
N ALA A 534 -17.26 10.34 35.08
CA ALA A 534 -18.51 9.68 35.48
C ALA A 534 -18.48 8.17 35.18
N GLY A 535 -17.99 7.77 34.00
CA GLY A 535 -17.81 6.35 33.66
C GLY A 535 -16.79 5.60 34.55
N SER A 536 -16.01 6.32 35.35
CA SER A 536 -15.01 5.78 36.26
C SER A 536 -15.50 5.72 37.71
N VAL A 537 -16.10 6.80 38.22
CA VAL A 537 -16.55 6.92 39.62
C VAL A 537 -18.04 6.61 39.84
N SER A 538 -18.84 6.67 38.77
CA SER A 538 -20.31 6.52 38.79
C SER A 538 -20.79 5.38 37.89
N VAL A 539 -20.20 4.19 38.04
CA VAL A 539 -20.52 3.08 37.14
C VAL A 539 -21.90 2.52 37.45
N GLN A 540 -22.84 2.62 36.50
CA GLN A 540 -24.24 2.18 36.65
C GLN A 540 -24.57 0.89 35.88
N VAL A 541 -23.79 0.53 34.85
CA VAL A 541 -24.17 -0.51 33.86
C VAL A 541 -23.19 -1.69 33.79
N ASN A 542 -21.88 -1.46 33.95
CA ASN A 542 -20.85 -2.50 33.90
C ASN A 542 -20.31 -2.80 35.31
N ALA A 543 -19.65 -3.94 35.49
CA ALA A 543 -18.86 -4.20 36.68
C ALA A 543 -17.82 -3.06 36.84
N GLY A 544 -18.00 -2.23 37.87
CA GLY A 544 -17.16 -1.04 38.07
C GLY A 544 -15.75 -1.39 38.54
N PRO A 545 -14.82 -0.41 38.64
CA PRO A 545 -13.50 -0.61 39.21
C PRO A 545 -13.50 -1.35 40.55
N MET A 546 -14.54 -1.21 41.36
CA MET A 546 -14.67 -1.94 42.63
C MET A 546 -14.77 -3.46 42.46
N ALA A 547 -15.43 -3.95 41.42
CA ALA A 547 -15.63 -5.39 41.23
C ALA A 547 -14.30 -6.11 40.99
N TYR A 548 -13.35 -5.46 40.32
CA TYR A 548 -11.99 -5.96 40.15
C TYR A 548 -11.22 -6.00 41.48
N ALA A 549 -11.36 -4.98 42.33
CA ALA A 549 -10.72 -4.95 43.64
C ALA A 549 -11.28 -6.07 44.54
N GLU A 550 -12.60 -6.21 44.62
CA GLU A 550 -13.26 -7.27 45.39
C GLU A 550 -12.89 -8.69 44.90
N THR A 551 -12.73 -8.88 43.59
CA THR A 551 -12.42 -10.21 43.03
C THR A 551 -10.96 -10.61 43.22
N PHE A 552 -10.03 -9.66 43.13
CA PHE A 552 -8.59 -9.95 43.02
C PHE A 552 -7.75 -9.50 44.22
N LEU A 553 -8.21 -8.51 44.99
CA LEU A 553 -7.45 -7.92 46.10
C LEU A 553 -8.02 -8.26 47.48
N ASP A 554 -9.15 -8.97 47.57
CA ASP A 554 -9.71 -9.42 48.85
C ASP A 554 -8.73 -10.33 49.61
N ASN A 555 -8.59 -10.10 50.91
CA ASN A 555 -7.64 -10.81 51.78
C ASN A 555 -7.80 -12.34 51.77
N GLU A 556 -8.99 -12.85 51.50
CA GLU A 556 -9.27 -14.28 51.40
C GLU A 556 -8.71 -14.90 50.12
N VAL A 557 -8.69 -14.15 49.02
CA VAL A 557 -8.40 -14.67 47.67
C VAL A 557 -7.04 -14.21 47.13
N VAL A 558 -6.51 -13.08 47.62
CA VAL A 558 -5.26 -12.44 47.14
C VAL A 558 -4.06 -13.39 47.16
N LYS A 559 -4.03 -14.33 48.11
CA LYS A 559 -2.96 -15.34 48.27
C LYS A 559 -2.93 -16.36 47.13
N ASN A 560 -3.99 -16.48 46.35
CA ASN A 560 -4.09 -17.40 45.22
C ASN A 560 -3.46 -16.83 43.93
N TYR A 561 -3.10 -15.55 43.91
CA TYR A 561 -2.50 -14.88 42.76
C TYR A 561 -1.00 -14.62 43.00
N MET A 562 -0.23 -14.49 41.92
CA MET A 562 1.19 -14.16 42.04
C MET A 562 1.37 -12.75 42.61
N SER A 563 2.29 -12.59 43.58
CA SER A 563 2.54 -11.31 44.25
C SER A 563 2.81 -10.17 43.28
N LYS A 564 3.58 -10.42 42.21
CA LYS A 564 3.88 -9.43 41.17
C LYS A 564 2.62 -8.84 40.52
N HIS A 565 1.60 -9.66 40.23
CA HIS A 565 0.36 -9.17 39.61
C HIS A 565 -0.53 -8.45 40.62
N VAL A 566 -0.57 -8.92 41.87
CA VAL A 566 -1.26 -8.23 42.96
C VAL A 566 -0.68 -6.84 43.19
N GLU A 567 0.65 -6.73 43.33
CA GLU A 567 1.37 -5.46 43.51
C GLU A 567 1.13 -4.51 42.32
N ALA A 568 1.18 -5.02 41.09
CA ALA A 568 0.90 -4.23 39.89
C ALA A 568 -0.55 -3.71 39.84
N LEU A 569 -1.53 -4.53 40.23
CA LEU A 569 -2.93 -4.12 40.30
C LEU A 569 -3.14 -3.07 41.40
N GLN A 570 -2.56 -3.28 42.59
CA GLN A 570 -2.60 -2.30 43.68
C GLN A 570 -1.99 -0.96 43.26
N GLN A 571 -0.84 -0.98 42.60
CA GLN A 571 -0.22 0.25 42.09
C GLN A 571 -1.11 0.94 41.05
N THR A 572 -1.70 0.18 40.14
CA THR A 572 -2.64 0.72 39.13
C THR A 572 -3.85 1.38 39.80
N TYR A 573 -4.37 0.83 40.90
CA TYR A 573 -5.45 1.46 41.67
C TYR A 573 -5.01 2.75 42.37
N ARG A 574 -3.78 2.82 42.90
CA ARG A 574 -3.23 4.07 43.45
C ARG A 574 -3.19 5.16 42.37
N ASP A 575 -2.69 4.81 41.20
CA ASP A 575 -2.60 5.73 40.05
C ASP A 575 -4.00 6.16 39.58
N PHE A 576 -4.94 5.21 39.51
CA PHE A 576 -6.34 5.47 39.15
C PHE A 576 -7.04 6.43 40.10
N VAL A 577 -6.92 6.22 41.42
CA VAL A 577 -7.49 7.14 42.41
C VAL A 577 -6.87 8.53 42.29
N LYS A 578 -5.54 8.61 42.16
CA LYS A 578 -4.82 9.88 41.98
C LYS A 578 -5.32 10.64 40.74
N VAL A 579 -5.45 9.95 39.61
CA VAL A 579 -5.91 10.55 38.35
C VAL A 579 -7.38 10.95 38.40
N CYS A 580 -8.24 10.17 39.07
CA CYS A 580 -9.63 10.58 39.32
C CYS A 580 -9.71 11.86 40.17
N GLY A 581 -8.88 11.99 41.22
CA GLY A 581 -8.78 13.21 42.01
C GLY A 581 -8.36 14.42 41.17
N ASN A 582 -7.33 14.26 40.34
CA ASN A 582 -6.91 15.30 39.40
C ASN A 582 -8.05 15.68 38.42
N ALA A 583 -8.78 14.69 37.89
CA ALA A 583 -9.92 14.94 37.00
C ALA A 583 -11.05 15.70 37.70
N ILE A 584 -11.33 15.42 38.97
CA ILE A 584 -12.28 16.19 39.79
C ILE A 584 -11.82 17.64 39.90
N ASN A 585 -10.56 17.88 40.25
CA ASN A 585 -10.00 19.23 40.39
C ASN A 585 -10.08 20.03 39.07
N VAL A 586 -9.71 19.40 37.95
CA VAL A 586 -9.84 20.05 36.63
C VAL A 586 -11.32 20.33 36.31
N ASN A 587 -12.23 19.41 36.62
CA ASN A 587 -13.66 19.63 36.40
C ASN A 587 -14.20 20.79 37.26
N GLU A 588 -13.74 20.97 38.51
CA GLU A 588 -14.13 22.07 39.39
C GLU A 588 -13.82 23.45 38.77
N ILE A 589 -12.70 23.56 38.05
CA ILE A 589 -12.28 24.78 37.38
C ILE A 589 -13.13 25.05 36.11
N LEU A 590 -13.61 24.00 35.44
CA LEU A 590 -14.29 24.11 34.14
C LEU A 590 -15.81 24.32 34.25
N ILE A 591 -16.44 23.88 35.35
CA ILE A 591 -17.89 23.87 35.48
C ILE A 591 -18.51 25.26 35.51
N GLN A 592 -19.75 25.35 35.03
CA GLN A 592 -20.62 26.52 35.18
C GLN A 592 -21.57 26.34 36.38
N LYS A 593 -22.25 27.42 36.80
CA LYS A 593 -23.13 27.43 38.00
C LYS A 593 -24.25 26.40 37.95
N ASP A 594 -24.71 26.03 36.76
CA ASP A 594 -25.75 25.01 36.53
C ASP A 594 -25.24 23.57 36.72
N GLN A 595 -23.91 23.36 36.69
CA GLN A 595 -23.29 22.04 36.85
C GLN A 595 -22.73 21.78 38.26
N THR A 596 -22.82 22.74 39.19
CA THR A 596 -22.27 22.60 40.55
C THR A 596 -22.83 21.38 41.29
N ALA A 597 -24.15 21.15 41.24
CA ALA A 597 -24.77 19.99 41.88
C ALA A 597 -24.27 18.66 41.30
N TYR A 598 -24.01 18.62 39.98
CA TYR A 598 -23.47 17.44 39.32
C TYR A 598 -22.00 17.20 39.70
N HIS A 599 -21.21 18.25 39.83
CA HIS A 599 -19.84 18.16 40.32
C HIS A 599 -19.76 17.62 41.75
N GLU A 600 -20.61 18.13 42.66
CA GLU A 600 -20.65 17.65 44.05
C GLU A 600 -21.03 16.16 44.12
N ASP A 601 -22.00 15.69 43.32
CA ASP A 601 -22.32 14.25 43.23
C ASP A 601 -21.14 13.41 42.72
N LEU A 602 -20.39 13.89 41.72
CA LEU A 602 -19.17 13.19 41.27
C LEU A 602 -18.08 13.16 42.34
N LYS A 603 -17.92 14.25 43.10
CA LYS A 603 -16.95 14.39 44.19
C LYS A 603 -17.29 13.46 45.35
N GLU A 604 -18.55 13.42 45.78
CA GLU A 604 -19.01 12.49 46.82
C GLU A 604 -18.78 11.03 46.41
N ARG A 605 -19.11 10.67 45.16
CA ARG A 605 -18.88 9.31 44.65
C ARG A 605 -17.40 8.96 44.54
N TYR A 606 -16.56 9.92 44.18
CA TYR A 606 -15.11 9.75 44.20
C TYR A 606 -14.59 9.50 45.62
N GLU A 607 -15.06 10.24 46.64
CA GLU A 607 -14.63 10.03 48.03
C GLU A 607 -15.06 8.66 48.56
N VAL A 608 -16.27 8.20 48.23
CA VAL A 608 -16.73 6.84 48.56
C VAL A 608 -15.84 5.80 47.88
N LEU A 609 -15.51 5.98 46.59
CA LEU A 609 -14.64 5.08 45.84
C LEU A 609 -13.22 5.06 46.42
N LYS A 610 -12.65 6.22 46.73
CA LYS A 610 -11.32 6.40 47.34
C LYS A 610 -11.24 5.65 48.68
N THR A 611 -12.24 5.83 49.53
CA THR A 611 -12.32 5.17 50.84
C THR A 611 -12.36 3.64 50.69
N LYS A 612 -13.22 3.13 49.81
CA LYS A 612 -13.34 1.68 49.57
C LYS A 612 -12.09 1.06 48.95
N ILE A 613 -11.41 1.77 48.04
CA ILE A 613 -10.16 1.28 47.44
C ILE A 613 -9.03 1.28 48.47
N ALA A 614 -9.01 2.24 49.40
CA ALA A 614 -8.00 2.33 50.46
C ALA A 614 -7.95 1.07 51.35
N ASP A 615 -9.06 0.34 51.51
CA ASP A 615 -9.08 -0.94 52.22
C ASP A 615 -8.20 -2.01 51.55
N TYR A 616 -7.98 -1.93 50.24
CA TYR A 616 -7.21 -2.91 49.45
C TYR A 616 -5.78 -2.49 49.13
N VAL A 617 -5.51 -1.18 49.02
CA VAL A 617 -4.18 -0.65 48.69
C VAL A 617 -3.50 0.05 49.88
N GLY A 618 -4.19 0.28 50.98
CA GLY A 618 -3.66 1.00 52.14
C GLY A 618 -3.65 2.53 51.98
N PRO A 619 -3.71 3.28 53.10
CA PRO A 619 -3.91 4.74 53.09
C PRO A 619 -2.66 5.58 52.74
N GLU A 620 -1.45 5.04 52.91
CA GLU A 620 -0.20 5.82 53.05
C GLU A 620 0.39 6.47 51.77
N THR A 621 -0.29 6.45 50.61
CA THR A 621 0.23 7.11 49.39
C THR A 621 -0.79 8.00 48.68
N MET A 622 -1.92 8.31 49.32
CA MET A 622 -2.94 9.23 48.78
C MET A 622 -2.79 10.66 49.33
N GLU A 623 -1.59 11.06 49.74
CA GLU A 623 -1.27 12.46 50.02
C GLU A 623 -0.95 13.20 48.71
N ASP A 624 -1.61 14.33 48.54
CA ASP A 624 -1.58 15.20 47.38
C ASP A 624 -0.15 15.68 47.05
N SER A 625 0.52 15.01 46.10
CA SER A 625 1.67 15.61 45.42
C SER A 625 1.14 16.61 44.38
N PHE A 626 0.83 17.82 44.83
CA PHE A 626 0.31 18.92 44.02
C PHE A 626 1.31 19.32 42.91
N LEU A 627 0.94 19.12 41.64
CA LEU A 627 1.51 19.87 40.54
C LEU A 627 0.76 21.21 40.48
N LEU A 628 1.36 22.26 41.05
CA LEU A 628 0.99 23.63 40.74
C LEU A 628 1.14 23.82 39.22
N LEU A 629 0.02 23.99 38.53
CA LEU A 629 0.04 24.56 37.18
C LEU A 629 0.80 25.90 37.25
N PRO A 630 1.67 26.22 36.27
CA PRO A 630 2.35 27.50 36.26
C PRO A 630 1.30 28.61 36.23
N GLN A 631 1.25 29.43 37.28
CA GLN A 631 0.54 30.69 37.23
C GLN A 631 1.13 31.47 36.06
N GLN A 632 0.34 31.69 35.01
CA GLN A 632 0.66 32.67 34.00
C GLN A 632 0.77 34.01 34.72
N HIS A 633 1.99 34.54 34.78
CA HIS A 633 2.24 35.93 35.14
C HIS A 633 1.46 36.81 34.17
N SER A 634 0.34 37.35 34.62
CA SER A 634 -0.15 38.63 34.14
C SER A 634 0.76 39.70 34.71
N GLU A 635 1.61 40.32 33.88
CA GLU A 635 2.04 41.71 34.07
C GLU A 635 2.81 42.22 32.84
N ALA A 636 2.38 43.41 32.38
CA ALA A 636 2.89 44.31 31.34
C ALA A 636 2.61 43.96 29.86
#